data_AF-A0A3D9JRY8-F1
#
_entry.id   AF-A0A3D9JRY8-F1
#
_cell.length_a   1.000
_cell.length_b   1.000
_cell.length_c   1.000
_cell.angle_alpha   90.00
_cell.angle_beta   90.00
_cell.angle_gamma   90.00
#
_symmetry.space_group_name_H-M   'P 1'
#
loop_
_entity.id
_entity.type
_entity.pdbx_description
1 polymer ?
#
loop_
_entity_poly.entity_id
_entity_poly.type
_entity_poly.pdbx_seq_one_letter_code
_entity_poly.pdbx_strand_id
1 'polypeptide(L)'
;MITGKVKAFLYLALAGILTVLSAVLPAPTASAAGGAFPKMASAGSVYVYDLRNDSAEAKLAAIALQGLVNQTSAQVYVLIRDTDLDQKWLDESGKSYSAVTLLSGANPGLRTMYRDYWHTLSKLIVWDGDKDWTFNLALMKGALENGLSVTDGLKTALLSEFGSLTVEDIRLNWTDKLDAYDWALLHLMPSLNKQIVFSAGLRTTAGPLDNWTGRPWTIFDYAVASKSFVFYLDPRVPGEKAKIVEIIQAGGYAAGTSVLGYSPDADDLNATTNPHGVGYVVSDYFSNGSFWSSFPNQTYEQPEGEAVEAQPGKVYVSITASDGDNWQYTQQLINHFNNSSVGQVPVGITIAPTLQEAGSPLLDYLYSQAGDNIELVAGPSGYQFIYTEDYSATGYGTWLSKNKQWLSDAGIRTVNLWRSPENSPSHKQMADSFVGSGIAGILRGDDASRVHAYHGIYTVPQGDMIFNYGEIYNVLSNVSIDANQPVFRNIYPILAYYGVDANGDPAFFDNVKAEVDRLNAEFPGKFVFLKPQDQIATLRQLNTDIRGISFDADDSNKERTYFYEDNFSSMDNGHRFADGTANWIYKFDLADDVNHASLTMDIGGDYVVEISKDGTNWGSAAHANGGLGRTIDSSLLDGWLFNNPTKTVYVKFSDGSPQDGNGPSLYRLTLSTEISQADLLTPSFEDNQFLVQNTGSIDGNHRYADGNRTFVYKFDLADSIASATLTMDIAGDYVVEISKDGTNWGSAAHANGGLGRTIDSSLLDGWLVNNPTKTVYVKFSDGSPQNGNGPSLYHLILSS
;
A
#
# COMPACT_ATOMS: atom_id res chain seq x y z
N MET A 1 -19.45 -70.11 -28.70
CA MET A 1 -20.86 -70.18 -29.16
C MET A 1 -21.75 -69.82 -27.98
N ILE A 2 -22.49 -68.70 -28.12
CA ILE A 2 -23.89 -68.55 -27.69
C ILE A 2 -24.15 -68.60 -26.17
N THR A 3 -24.79 -67.66 -25.47
CA THR A 3 -25.28 -66.28 -25.66
C THR A 3 -25.92 -65.93 -24.29
N GLY A 4 -25.82 -64.68 -23.86
CA GLY A 4 -26.92 -64.01 -23.17
C GLY A 4 -26.89 -63.90 -21.64
N LYS A 5 -26.96 -62.64 -21.18
CA LYS A 5 -27.38 -62.15 -19.85
C LYS A 5 -26.32 -62.03 -18.76
N VAL A 6 -25.50 -60.98 -18.87
CA VAL A 6 -24.92 -60.27 -17.71
C VAL A 6 -25.20 -58.78 -17.92
N LYS A 7 -26.11 -58.22 -17.11
CA LYS A 7 -26.22 -56.78 -16.74
C LYS A 7 -27.52 -56.58 -15.94
N ALA A 8 -27.52 -57.01 -14.69
CA ALA A 8 -28.44 -56.56 -13.63
C ALA A 8 -28.14 -57.27 -12.30
N PHE A 9 -26.91 -57.17 -11.78
CA PHE A 9 -26.60 -57.61 -10.39
C PHE A 9 -25.34 -56.89 -9.86
N LEU A 10 -25.26 -55.58 -10.07
CA LEU A 10 -24.19 -54.73 -9.54
C LEU A 10 -24.76 -53.40 -9.03
N TYR A 11 -25.76 -53.45 -8.13
CA TYR A 11 -26.37 -52.23 -7.57
C TYR A 11 -26.88 -52.37 -6.12
N LEU A 12 -26.41 -53.33 -5.32
CA LEU A 12 -26.92 -53.51 -3.94
C LEU A 12 -25.88 -53.92 -2.90
N ALA A 13 -24.62 -53.51 -3.06
CA ALA A 13 -23.57 -53.72 -2.05
C ALA A 13 -22.59 -52.54 -1.93
N LEU A 14 -23.01 -51.32 -2.29
CA LEU A 14 -22.19 -50.11 -2.16
C LEU A 14 -23.02 -48.88 -1.74
N ALA A 15 -23.92 -49.05 -0.76
CA ALA A 15 -24.78 -47.98 -0.24
C ALA A 15 -24.91 -48.00 1.30
N GLY A 16 -23.91 -48.51 2.00
CA GLY A 16 -23.85 -48.49 3.45
C GLY A 16 -22.40 -48.44 3.91
N ILE A 17 -22.06 -47.43 4.71
CA ILE A 17 -20.72 -47.06 5.21
C ILE A 17 -19.95 -46.13 4.25
N LEU A 18 -20.38 -44.87 4.20
CA LEU A 18 -19.44 -43.74 4.14
C LEU A 18 -20.12 -42.46 4.67
N THR A 19 -20.65 -42.49 5.89
CA THR A 19 -20.68 -41.27 6.71
C THR A 19 -19.25 -40.99 7.14
N VAL A 20 -18.47 -40.39 6.24
CA VAL A 20 -17.28 -39.64 6.65
C VAL A 20 -17.81 -38.51 7.49
N LEU A 21 -17.49 -38.49 8.78
CA LEU A 21 -17.43 -37.24 9.51
C LEU A 21 -16.49 -36.34 8.68
N SER A 22 -17.06 -35.45 7.90
CA SER A 22 -16.40 -34.19 7.58
C SER A 22 -16.33 -33.44 8.91
N ALA A 23 -15.39 -33.84 9.76
CA ALA A 23 -14.79 -32.88 10.66
C ALA A 23 -14.30 -31.79 9.70
N VAL A 24 -15.00 -30.66 9.70
CA VAL A 24 -14.44 -29.41 9.20
C VAL A 24 -13.21 -29.24 10.06
N LEU A 25 -12.07 -29.73 9.57
CA LEU A 25 -10.78 -29.28 10.06
C LEU A 25 -10.87 -27.77 9.91
N PRO A 26 -10.75 -26.97 10.99
CA PRO A 26 -10.61 -25.54 10.81
C PRO A 26 -9.55 -25.35 9.74
N ALA A 27 -9.82 -24.48 8.75
CA ALA A 27 -8.78 -24.03 7.85
C ALA A 27 -7.55 -23.72 8.72
N PRO A 28 -6.33 -24.15 8.35
CA PRO A 28 -5.17 -23.84 9.15
C PRO A 28 -5.22 -22.34 9.41
N THR A 29 -5.41 -21.96 10.68
CA THR A 29 -5.36 -20.55 11.07
C THR A 29 -4.04 -20.05 10.54
N ALA A 30 -4.08 -19.12 9.59
CA ALA A 30 -2.87 -18.55 9.02
C ALA A 30 -2.00 -18.13 10.20
N SER A 31 -0.82 -18.73 10.34
CA SER A 31 0.10 -18.32 11.38
C SER A 31 0.64 -16.96 10.95
N ALA A 32 0.45 -15.95 11.79
CA ALA A 32 1.08 -14.66 11.60
C ALA A 32 2.57 -14.83 11.29
N ALA A 33 3.10 -14.01 10.38
CA ALA A 33 4.51 -13.93 10.11
C ALA A 33 5.30 -13.77 11.42
N GLY A 34 6.46 -14.40 11.47
CA GLY A 34 7.29 -14.46 12.66
C GLY A 34 8.65 -15.09 12.40
N GLY A 35 9.42 -15.22 13.47
CA GLY A 35 10.81 -15.66 13.44
C GLY A 35 11.81 -14.53 13.15
N ALA A 36 11.36 -13.28 13.04
CA ALA A 36 12.22 -12.12 12.86
C ALA A 36 12.76 -11.59 14.20
N PHE A 37 11.96 -11.69 15.26
CA PHE A 37 12.30 -11.16 16.58
C PHE A 37 12.41 -12.28 17.63
N PRO A 38 13.49 -12.33 18.44
CA PRO A 38 13.62 -13.31 19.53
C PRO A 38 12.46 -13.23 20.53
N LYS A 39 11.81 -14.36 20.81
CA LYS A 39 10.65 -14.45 21.71
C LYS A 39 11.09 -14.94 23.09
N MET A 40 10.64 -14.26 24.15
CA MET A 40 10.82 -14.75 25.51
C MET A 40 9.70 -15.71 25.89
N ALA A 41 9.97 -16.70 26.74
CA ALA A 41 8.93 -17.58 27.23
C ALA A 41 7.95 -16.82 28.13
N SER A 42 6.64 -17.09 28.01
CA SER A 42 5.65 -16.43 28.86
C SER A 42 5.73 -16.91 30.31
N ALA A 43 5.56 -16.02 31.27
CA ALA A 43 5.45 -16.36 32.70
C ALA A 43 3.98 -16.47 33.14
N GLY A 44 3.72 -17.33 34.13
CA GLY A 44 2.39 -17.47 34.74
C GLY A 44 2.00 -16.32 35.68
N SER A 45 2.97 -15.56 36.17
CA SER A 45 2.76 -14.34 36.97
C SER A 45 3.91 -13.37 36.74
N VAL A 46 3.60 -12.08 36.74
CA VAL A 46 4.56 -10.99 36.48
C VAL A 46 4.78 -10.19 37.76
N TYR A 47 6.03 -9.93 38.11
CA TYR A 47 6.42 -9.07 39.22
C TYR A 47 6.81 -7.69 38.71
N VAL A 48 6.22 -6.66 39.30
CA VAL A 48 6.35 -5.27 38.85
C VAL A 48 7.23 -4.49 39.82
N TYR A 49 8.30 -3.91 39.31
CA TYR A 49 9.23 -3.08 40.07
C TYR A 49 9.17 -1.62 39.57
N ASP A 50 9.05 -0.68 40.51
CA ASP A 50 9.04 0.74 40.19
C ASP A 50 10.45 1.32 40.31
N LEU A 51 10.99 1.79 39.18
CA LEU A 51 12.32 2.34 39.02
C LEU A 51 12.32 3.87 38.90
N ARG A 52 11.16 4.53 38.95
CA ARG A 52 11.04 5.97 38.67
C ARG A 52 11.89 6.82 39.63
N ASN A 53 12.09 6.34 40.86
CA ASN A 53 12.89 6.99 41.91
C ASN A 53 14.37 6.54 41.96
N ASP A 54 14.83 5.74 40.99
CA ASP A 54 16.22 5.30 40.90
C ASP A 54 17.08 6.30 40.10
N SER A 55 18.39 6.34 40.40
CA SER A 55 19.36 7.07 39.55
C SER A 55 19.43 6.45 38.14
N ALA A 56 19.95 7.18 37.16
CA ALA A 56 20.07 6.68 35.79
C ALA A 56 20.94 5.40 35.71
N GLU A 57 22.05 5.33 36.44
CA GLU A 57 22.88 4.14 36.53
C GLU A 57 22.09 2.96 37.12
N ALA A 58 21.25 3.24 38.13
CA ALA A 58 20.46 2.21 38.77
C ALA A 58 19.32 1.71 37.88
N LYS A 59 18.67 2.61 37.14
CA LYS A 59 17.69 2.28 36.07
C LYS A 59 18.35 1.36 35.03
N LEU A 60 19.52 1.70 34.50
CA LEU A 60 20.24 0.89 33.51
C LEU A 60 20.60 -0.51 34.05
N ALA A 61 21.09 -0.61 35.29
CA ALA A 61 21.36 -1.90 35.92
C ALA A 61 20.08 -2.71 36.15
N ALA A 62 18.98 -2.08 36.56
CA ALA A 62 17.70 -2.75 36.78
C ALA A 62 17.08 -3.28 35.48
N ILE A 63 17.16 -2.52 34.38
CA ILE A 63 16.73 -2.95 33.04
C ILE A 63 17.59 -4.12 32.54
N ALA A 64 18.92 -4.07 32.75
CA ALA A 64 19.79 -5.19 32.41
C ALA A 64 19.42 -6.44 33.23
N LEU A 65 19.11 -6.28 34.52
CA LEU A 65 18.66 -7.37 35.39
C LEU A 65 17.30 -7.92 34.93
N GLN A 66 16.35 -7.06 34.54
CA GLN A 66 15.09 -7.49 33.92
C GLN A 66 15.37 -8.39 32.71
N GLY A 67 16.24 -7.95 31.80
CA GLY A 67 16.62 -8.73 30.63
C GLY A 67 17.19 -10.10 31.00
N LEU A 68 18.14 -10.16 31.94
CA LEU A 68 18.74 -11.41 32.43
C LEU A 68 17.69 -12.38 33.00
N VAL A 69 16.77 -11.87 33.81
CA VAL A 69 15.71 -12.68 34.42
C VAL A 69 14.71 -13.15 33.36
N ASN A 70 14.37 -12.28 32.41
CA ASN A 70 13.40 -12.56 31.34
C ASN A 70 13.93 -13.46 30.22
N GLN A 71 15.26 -13.67 30.11
CA GLN A 71 15.85 -14.69 29.23
C GLN A 71 15.26 -16.09 29.46
N THR A 72 14.87 -16.41 30.70
CA THR A 72 14.29 -17.72 31.05
C THR A 72 12.77 -17.71 30.89
N SER A 73 12.12 -16.67 31.42
CA SER A 73 10.68 -16.44 31.30
C SER A 73 10.38 -14.99 31.64
N ALA A 74 9.49 -14.33 30.89
CA ALA A 74 9.07 -12.94 31.04
C ALA A 74 8.30 -12.66 32.36
N GLN A 75 8.99 -12.76 33.49
CA GLN A 75 8.43 -12.67 34.84
C GLN A 75 8.65 -11.31 35.51
N VAL A 76 9.48 -10.43 34.92
CA VAL A 76 9.75 -9.08 35.44
C VAL A 76 9.25 -8.02 34.46
N TYR A 77 8.52 -7.06 35.00
CA TYR A 77 8.11 -5.82 34.34
C TYR A 77 8.57 -4.62 35.18
N VAL A 78 8.95 -3.52 34.54
CA VAL A 78 9.42 -2.32 35.22
C VAL A 78 8.59 -1.10 34.87
N LEU A 79 8.32 -0.26 35.88
CA LEU A 79 7.83 1.11 35.70
C LEU A 79 9.05 2.02 35.72
N ILE A 80 9.40 2.62 34.58
CA ILE A 80 10.65 3.38 34.43
C ILE A 80 10.42 4.79 33.91
N ARG A 81 9.40 4.99 33.08
CA ARG A 81 9.01 6.30 32.56
C ARG A 81 8.35 7.09 33.68
N ASP A 82 8.65 8.38 33.76
CA ASP A 82 8.10 9.24 34.82
C ASP A 82 6.58 9.43 34.70
N THR A 83 6.03 9.21 33.51
CA THR A 83 4.60 9.15 33.23
C THR A 83 3.98 7.83 33.69
N ASP A 84 2.66 7.73 33.68
CA ASP A 84 1.93 6.48 33.98
C ASP A 84 1.89 5.50 32.80
N LEU A 85 2.67 5.73 31.75
CA LEU A 85 2.57 5.02 30.48
C LEU A 85 2.89 3.52 30.60
N ASP A 86 3.91 3.17 31.39
CA ASP A 86 4.24 1.76 31.68
C ASP A 86 3.07 1.07 32.39
N GLN A 87 2.46 1.76 33.36
CA GLN A 87 1.34 1.20 34.12
C GLN A 87 0.11 1.00 33.24
N LYS A 88 -0.25 2.00 32.41
CA LYS A 88 -1.37 1.91 31.46
C LYS A 88 -1.24 0.71 30.53
N TRP A 89 -0.06 0.52 29.94
CA TRP A 89 0.15 -0.62 29.05
C TRP A 89 0.16 -1.96 29.78
N LEU A 90 0.72 -2.01 31.00
CA LEU A 90 0.66 -3.21 31.80
C LEU A 90 -0.80 -3.60 32.10
N ASP A 91 -1.65 -2.63 32.44
CA ASP A 91 -3.08 -2.83 32.67
C ASP A 91 -3.80 -3.34 31.40
N GLU A 92 -3.46 -2.75 30.25
CA GLU A 92 -4.03 -3.15 28.95
C GLU A 92 -3.55 -4.54 28.48
N SER A 93 -2.38 -4.99 28.93
CA SER A 93 -1.78 -6.25 28.49
C SER A 93 -2.59 -7.50 28.81
N GLY A 94 -3.58 -7.40 29.70
CA GLY A 94 -4.38 -8.54 30.19
C GLY A 94 -3.60 -9.56 31.03
N LYS A 95 -2.31 -9.31 31.34
CA LYS A 95 -1.50 -10.20 32.20
C LYS A 95 -1.78 -9.95 33.67
N SER A 96 -1.93 -11.01 34.44
CA SER A 96 -1.95 -10.91 35.90
C SER A 96 -0.55 -10.55 36.42
N TYR A 97 -0.49 -9.53 37.27
CA TYR A 97 0.76 -9.02 37.82
C TYR A 97 0.65 -8.74 39.32
N SER A 98 1.81 -8.60 39.98
CA SER A 98 1.93 -8.27 41.39
C SER A 98 2.98 -7.17 41.58
N ALA A 99 2.56 -6.04 42.15
CA ALA A 99 3.48 -4.97 42.52
C ALA A 99 4.37 -5.39 43.69
N VAL A 100 5.68 -5.21 43.54
CA VAL A 100 6.65 -5.56 44.58
C VAL A 100 6.83 -4.40 45.55
N THR A 101 6.83 -4.71 46.85
CA THR A 101 7.14 -3.72 47.89
C THR A 101 8.62 -3.37 47.87
N LEU A 102 8.92 -2.11 47.55
CA LEU A 102 10.30 -1.63 47.43
C LEU A 102 10.98 -1.43 48.79
N LEU A 103 12.29 -1.64 48.82
CA LEU A 103 13.17 -1.22 49.90
C LEU A 103 13.17 0.31 50.02
N SER A 104 13.34 0.84 51.24
CA SER A 104 13.50 2.28 51.47
C SER A 104 14.93 2.74 51.17
N GLY A 105 15.10 4.00 50.76
CA GLY A 105 16.40 4.64 50.57
C GLY A 105 16.72 4.94 49.11
N ALA A 106 17.99 5.19 48.80
CA ALA A 106 18.43 5.42 47.43
C ALA A 106 18.31 4.16 46.57
N ASN A 107 17.99 4.33 45.28
CA ASN A 107 17.80 3.27 44.29
C ASN A 107 16.89 2.12 44.79
N PRO A 108 15.69 2.45 45.28
CA PRO A 108 14.79 1.48 45.88
C PRO A 108 14.38 0.36 44.90
N GLY A 109 14.23 0.67 43.61
CA GLY A 109 13.87 -0.29 42.56
C GLY A 109 14.95 -1.36 42.36
N LEU A 110 16.14 -0.94 41.93
CA LEU A 110 17.29 -1.80 41.68
C LEU A 110 17.64 -2.64 42.90
N ARG A 111 17.71 -2.05 44.10
CA ARG A 111 18.08 -2.79 45.31
C ARG A 111 17.07 -3.90 45.62
N THR A 112 15.79 -3.63 45.39
CA THR A 112 14.72 -4.62 45.57
C THR A 112 14.85 -5.73 44.53
N MET A 113 15.03 -5.39 43.25
CA MET A 113 15.25 -6.39 42.20
C MET A 113 16.50 -7.23 42.45
N TYR A 114 17.60 -6.60 42.86
CA TYR A 114 18.85 -7.30 43.18
C TYR A 114 18.67 -8.24 44.36
N ARG A 115 18.02 -7.81 45.45
CA ARG A 115 17.67 -8.68 46.59
C ARG A 115 16.94 -9.94 46.13
N ASP A 116 16.00 -9.79 45.19
CA ASP A 116 15.13 -10.87 44.75
C ASP A 116 15.82 -11.82 43.77
N TYR A 117 16.77 -11.32 42.97
CA TYR A 117 17.35 -12.06 41.84
C TYR A 117 18.87 -12.24 41.88
N TRP A 118 19.61 -11.75 42.88
CA TRP A 118 21.09 -11.86 42.87
C TRP A 118 21.60 -13.30 42.79
N HIS A 119 20.83 -14.26 43.28
CA HIS A 119 21.14 -15.70 43.20
C HIS A 119 21.17 -16.25 41.77
N THR A 120 20.56 -15.56 40.82
CA THR A 120 20.59 -15.95 39.40
C THR A 120 21.81 -15.37 38.67
N LEU A 121 22.59 -14.52 39.33
CA LEU A 121 23.76 -13.85 38.78
C LEU A 121 25.04 -14.62 39.11
N SER A 122 25.95 -14.69 38.14
CA SER A 122 27.29 -15.25 38.32
C SER A 122 28.29 -14.21 38.81
N LYS A 123 28.11 -12.95 38.40
CA LYS A 123 29.07 -11.86 38.60
C LYS A 123 28.45 -10.47 38.45
N LEU A 124 29.17 -9.46 38.92
CA LEU A 124 28.98 -8.06 38.56
C LEU A 124 30.04 -7.66 37.53
N ILE A 125 29.64 -6.95 36.48
CA ILE A 125 30.54 -6.45 35.42
C ILE A 125 30.59 -4.93 35.51
N VAL A 126 31.76 -4.39 35.83
CA VAL A 126 31.96 -2.96 36.08
C VAL A 126 32.28 -2.21 34.79
N TRP A 127 31.46 -1.22 34.45
CA TRP A 127 31.62 -0.35 33.28
C TRP A 127 31.82 1.14 33.67
N ASP A 128 32.16 1.97 32.68
CA ASP A 128 32.44 3.41 32.83
C ASP A 128 31.58 4.24 31.86
N GLY A 129 30.85 5.22 32.39
CA GLY A 129 29.95 6.07 31.61
C GLY A 129 30.65 7.07 30.71
N ASP A 130 31.91 7.40 30.99
CA ASP A 130 32.73 8.24 30.11
C ASP A 130 33.25 7.47 28.88
N LYS A 131 33.06 6.14 28.88
CA LYS A 131 33.42 5.21 27.80
C LYS A 131 32.21 4.33 27.48
N ASP A 132 31.24 4.92 26.78
CA ASP A 132 29.94 4.32 26.44
C ASP A 132 30.03 2.88 25.89
N TRP A 133 31.06 2.56 25.11
CA TRP A 133 31.27 1.20 24.62
C TRP A 133 31.45 0.16 25.75
N THR A 134 32.04 0.53 26.88
CA THR A 134 32.22 -0.40 28.01
C THR A 134 30.88 -0.85 28.61
N PHE A 135 29.85 0.00 28.55
CA PHE A 135 28.48 -0.40 28.91
C PHE A 135 27.92 -1.43 27.93
N ASN A 136 28.04 -1.19 26.63
CA ASN A 136 27.60 -2.13 25.59
C ASN A 136 28.30 -3.50 25.69
N LEU A 137 29.60 -3.50 25.98
CA LEU A 137 30.37 -4.71 26.23
C LEU A 137 29.90 -5.43 27.51
N ALA A 138 29.61 -4.68 28.58
CA ALA A 138 29.06 -5.25 29.82
C ALA A 138 27.68 -5.88 29.60
N LEU A 139 26.80 -5.26 28.79
CA LEU A 139 25.48 -5.82 28.44
C LEU A 139 25.62 -7.14 27.69
N MET A 140 26.39 -7.17 26.60
CA MET A 140 26.55 -8.37 25.77
C MET A 140 27.20 -9.51 26.55
N LYS A 141 28.26 -9.21 27.29
CA LYS A 141 28.94 -10.20 28.14
C LYS A 141 28.05 -10.67 29.28
N GLY A 142 27.33 -9.75 29.91
CA GLY A 142 26.35 -10.03 30.95
C GLY A 142 25.26 -10.99 30.46
N ALA A 143 24.71 -10.74 29.28
CA ALA A 143 23.69 -11.56 28.66
C ALA A 143 24.12 -13.01 28.39
N LEU A 144 25.41 -13.24 28.11
CA LEU A 144 25.97 -14.58 27.87
C LEU A 144 26.39 -15.30 29.16
N GLU A 145 26.84 -14.56 30.17
CA GLU A 145 27.52 -15.11 31.35
C GLU A 145 26.72 -14.95 32.66
N ASN A 146 25.47 -14.49 32.58
CA ASN A 146 24.63 -14.10 33.72
C ASN A 146 25.31 -13.05 34.61
N GLY A 147 25.93 -12.05 33.99
CA GLY A 147 26.62 -10.97 34.68
C GLY A 147 25.80 -9.68 34.69
N LEU A 148 25.64 -9.04 35.85
CA LEU A 148 24.93 -7.78 35.95
C LEU A 148 25.87 -6.59 35.67
N SER A 149 25.54 -5.77 34.67
CA SER A 149 26.27 -4.54 34.36
C SER A 149 26.02 -3.46 35.41
N VAL A 150 27.07 -2.96 36.05
CA VAL A 150 27.00 -1.94 37.11
C VAL A 150 28.13 -0.92 37.00
N THR A 151 27.92 0.29 37.50
CA THR A 151 29.03 1.22 37.75
C THR A 151 29.77 0.85 39.03
N ASP A 152 30.97 1.41 39.24
CA ASP A 152 31.79 1.12 40.43
C ASP A 152 31.07 1.50 41.75
N GLY A 153 30.31 2.60 41.73
CA GLY A 153 29.50 3.05 42.85
C GLY A 153 28.38 2.06 43.18
N LEU A 154 27.61 1.62 42.18
CA LEU A 154 26.55 0.63 42.37
C LEU A 154 27.10 -0.73 42.81
N LYS A 155 28.20 -1.20 42.22
CA LYS A 155 28.92 -2.39 42.66
C LYS A 155 29.23 -2.31 44.15
N THR A 156 29.81 -1.21 44.60
CA THR A 156 30.18 -1.01 46.02
C THR A 156 28.94 -1.03 46.92
N ALA A 157 27.87 -0.33 46.53
CA ALA A 157 26.63 -0.27 47.29
C ALA A 157 25.94 -1.64 47.41
N LEU A 158 25.78 -2.37 46.30
CA LEU A 158 25.12 -3.67 46.27
C LEU A 158 25.90 -4.73 47.07
N LEU A 159 27.23 -4.78 46.91
CA LEU A 159 28.06 -5.75 47.65
C LEU A 159 28.08 -5.46 49.15
N SER A 160 28.07 -4.18 49.55
CA SER A 160 28.03 -3.79 50.96
C SER A 160 26.71 -4.19 51.64
N GLU A 161 25.61 -4.25 50.90
CA GLU A 161 24.30 -4.55 51.46
C GLU A 161 23.93 -6.03 51.40
N PHE A 162 24.19 -6.70 50.29
CA PHE A 162 23.65 -8.03 49.99
C PHE A 162 24.71 -9.15 49.97
N GLY A 163 26.00 -8.82 50.11
CA GLY A 163 27.09 -9.79 50.16
C GLY A 163 27.85 -9.94 48.83
N SER A 164 28.68 -10.98 48.73
CA SER A 164 29.69 -11.08 47.67
C SER A 164 29.22 -11.84 46.43
N LEU A 165 29.22 -11.16 45.28
CA LEU A 165 29.35 -11.76 43.96
C LEU A 165 30.77 -11.55 43.42
N THR A 166 31.20 -12.40 42.49
CA THR A 166 32.44 -12.17 41.74
C THR A 166 32.33 -10.83 40.99
N VAL A 167 33.41 -10.05 40.97
CA VAL A 167 33.48 -8.78 40.24
C VAL A 167 34.45 -8.90 39.09
N GLU A 168 34.01 -8.51 37.90
CA GLU A 168 34.84 -8.38 36.71
C GLU A 168 34.86 -6.90 36.28
N ASP A 169 36.03 -6.28 36.29
CA ASP A 169 36.19 -4.87 35.90
C ASP A 169 36.75 -4.79 34.48
N ILE A 170 35.97 -4.21 33.56
CA ILE A 170 36.32 -4.17 32.14
C ILE A 170 36.69 -2.77 31.65
N ARG A 171 36.71 -1.76 32.52
CA ARG A 171 36.82 -0.34 32.16
C ARG A 171 38.13 0.04 31.45
N LEU A 172 39.16 -0.80 31.60
CA LEU A 172 40.51 -0.59 31.06
C LEU A 172 40.95 -1.69 30.08
N ASN A 173 40.03 -2.55 29.64
CA ASN A 173 40.37 -3.70 28.79
C ASN A 173 40.72 -3.32 27.35
N TRP A 174 40.30 -2.15 26.88
CA TRP A 174 40.44 -1.71 25.50
C TRP A 174 40.94 -0.27 25.43
N THR A 175 41.67 0.06 24.37
CA THR A 175 42.24 1.41 24.18
C THR A 175 41.18 2.43 23.77
N ASP A 176 40.23 2.02 22.93
CA ASP A 176 39.13 2.83 22.42
C ASP A 176 37.92 1.95 22.05
N LYS A 177 36.85 2.57 21.53
CA LYS A 177 35.63 1.85 21.17
C LYS A 177 35.79 0.89 19.98
N LEU A 178 36.65 1.19 19.01
CA LEU A 178 36.82 0.31 17.85
C LEU A 178 37.53 -0.97 18.27
N ASP A 179 38.58 -0.85 19.10
CA ASP A 179 39.27 -2.00 19.73
C ASP A 179 38.31 -2.86 20.58
N ALA A 180 37.42 -2.22 21.34
CA ALA A 180 36.40 -2.93 22.10
C ALA A 180 35.43 -3.73 21.22
N TYR A 181 34.98 -3.14 20.10
CA TYR A 181 34.11 -3.85 19.16
C TYR A 181 34.84 -4.93 18.37
N ASP A 182 36.11 -4.75 18.02
CA ASP A 182 36.95 -5.82 17.46
C ASP A 182 37.01 -7.04 18.40
N TRP A 183 37.23 -6.79 19.69
CA TRP A 183 37.20 -7.84 20.68
C TRP A 183 35.82 -8.50 20.78
N ALA A 184 34.73 -7.72 20.75
CA ALA A 184 33.36 -8.24 20.81
C ALA A 184 33.04 -9.13 19.59
N LEU A 185 33.49 -8.75 18.40
CA LEU A 185 33.33 -9.53 17.18
C LEU A 185 34.05 -10.88 17.26
N LEU A 186 35.25 -10.90 17.84
CA LEU A 186 36.00 -12.14 17.97
C LEU A 186 35.47 -13.06 19.08
N HIS A 187 35.05 -12.49 20.23
CA HIS A 187 34.80 -13.27 21.45
C HIS A 187 33.33 -13.43 21.81
N LEU A 188 32.49 -12.47 21.47
CA LEU A 188 31.06 -12.49 21.84
C LEU A 188 30.18 -12.84 20.65
N MET A 189 30.40 -12.22 19.48
CA MET A 189 29.57 -12.42 18.28
C MET A 189 29.28 -13.89 17.98
N PRO A 190 30.22 -14.86 18.05
CA PRO A 190 29.90 -16.25 17.75
C PRO A 190 28.77 -16.86 18.58
N SER A 191 28.54 -16.36 19.80
CA SER A 191 27.50 -16.85 20.73
C SER A 191 26.25 -15.97 20.79
N LEU A 192 26.25 -14.80 20.13
CA LEU A 192 25.13 -13.86 20.13
C LEU A 192 24.11 -14.20 19.04
N ASN A 193 22.84 -13.88 19.30
CA ASN A 193 21.70 -14.09 18.42
C ASN A 193 21.87 -13.36 17.07
N LYS A 194 21.37 -13.98 15.98
CA LYS A 194 21.49 -13.50 14.58
C LYS A 194 20.17 -13.07 13.94
N GLN A 195 19.10 -12.98 14.73
CA GLN A 195 17.80 -12.53 14.25
C GLN A 195 17.69 -11.00 14.27
N ILE A 196 18.36 -10.33 15.22
CA ILE A 196 18.38 -8.87 15.36
C ILE A 196 19.72 -8.36 15.90
N VAL A 197 19.99 -7.08 15.66
CA VAL A 197 21.15 -6.32 16.17
C VAL A 197 20.67 -4.98 16.75
N PHE A 198 21.44 -4.37 17.65
CA PHE A 198 21.06 -3.10 18.27
C PHE A 198 22.10 -2.00 18.00
N SER A 199 21.61 -0.85 17.57
CA SER A 199 22.29 0.44 17.69
C SER A 199 21.74 1.13 18.95
N ALA A 200 22.39 0.93 20.09
CA ALA A 200 21.96 1.47 21.36
C ALA A 200 23.18 1.72 22.27
N GLY A 201 23.16 2.79 23.07
CA GLY A 201 24.26 3.13 23.96
C GLY A 201 23.98 4.30 24.88
N LEU A 202 25.03 4.84 25.50
CA LEU A 202 24.93 5.97 26.42
C LEU A 202 25.02 7.28 25.64
N ARG A 203 23.88 7.76 25.14
CA ARG A 203 23.83 9.03 24.40
C ARG A 203 24.27 10.19 25.29
N THR A 204 25.29 10.92 24.84
CA THR A 204 25.82 12.09 25.55
C THR A 204 25.52 13.33 24.75
N THR A 205 24.67 14.20 25.30
CA THR A 205 24.20 15.43 24.65
C THR A 205 24.48 16.65 25.55
N ALA A 206 24.51 17.84 24.94
CA ALA A 206 24.60 19.09 25.68
C ALA A 206 23.35 19.38 26.53
N GLY A 207 22.17 18.92 26.09
CA GLY A 207 20.93 19.00 26.85
C GLY A 207 20.90 17.96 27.98
N PRO A 208 20.63 18.35 29.25
CA PRO A 208 20.65 17.43 30.38
C PRO A 208 19.50 16.40 30.36
N LEU A 209 18.34 16.75 29.79
CA LEU A 209 17.21 15.83 29.63
C LEU A 209 17.47 14.76 28.56
N ASP A 210 18.19 15.14 27.50
CA ASP A 210 18.53 14.23 26.41
C ASP A 210 19.82 13.45 26.68
N ASN A 211 20.45 13.63 27.84
CA ASN A 211 21.61 12.85 28.24
C ASN A 211 21.14 11.51 28.84
N TRP A 212 21.94 10.45 28.71
CA TRP A 212 21.64 9.15 29.32
C TRP A 212 21.45 9.23 30.85
N THR A 213 22.11 10.19 31.50
CA THR A 213 21.94 10.46 32.95
C THR A 213 20.62 11.15 33.30
N GLY A 214 19.98 11.82 32.34
CA GLY A 214 18.66 12.44 32.51
C GLY A 214 17.53 11.47 32.16
N ARG A 215 17.54 10.96 30.92
CA ARG A 215 16.50 10.04 30.40
C ARG A 215 17.16 8.83 29.72
N PRO A 216 17.57 7.79 30.46
CA PRO A 216 18.19 6.61 29.86
C PRO A 216 17.24 5.93 28.86
N TRP A 217 17.81 5.35 27.80
CA TRP A 217 17.07 4.48 26.88
C TRP A 217 16.60 3.20 27.59
N THR A 218 15.49 2.65 27.14
CA THR A 218 14.77 1.59 27.86
C THR A 218 14.81 0.23 27.16
N ILE A 219 15.32 0.16 25.93
CA ILE A 219 15.35 -1.06 25.10
C ILE A 219 16.33 -2.14 25.60
N PHE A 220 17.21 -1.80 26.56
CA PHE A 220 18.30 -2.68 26.97
C PHE A 220 17.84 -3.99 27.60
N ASP A 221 16.62 -4.07 28.15
CA ASP A 221 16.09 -5.32 28.69
C ASP A 221 15.95 -6.35 27.57
N TYR A 222 15.44 -5.91 26.41
CA TYR A 222 15.27 -6.76 25.26
C TYR A 222 16.60 -7.14 24.63
N ALA A 223 17.55 -6.20 24.51
CA ALA A 223 18.89 -6.48 24.01
C ALA A 223 19.63 -7.56 24.83
N VAL A 224 19.50 -7.49 26.17
CA VAL A 224 20.04 -8.51 27.07
C VAL A 224 19.26 -9.81 26.97
N ALA A 225 17.92 -9.75 26.97
CA ALA A 225 17.06 -10.94 26.91
C ALA A 225 17.24 -11.73 25.60
N SER A 226 17.43 -11.04 24.49
CA SER A 226 17.63 -11.62 23.17
C SER A 226 19.05 -12.13 22.93
N LYS A 227 20.01 -11.81 23.82
CA LYS A 227 21.44 -12.09 23.66
C LYS A 227 21.97 -11.57 22.32
N SER A 228 21.61 -10.35 21.96
CA SER A 228 21.98 -9.76 20.67
C SER A 228 23.22 -8.89 20.77
N PHE A 229 23.84 -8.64 19.61
CA PHE A 229 24.95 -7.71 19.52
C PHE A 229 24.45 -6.26 19.67
N VAL A 230 25.15 -5.46 20.49
CA VAL A 230 24.82 -4.06 20.78
C VAL A 230 26.02 -3.18 20.48
N PHE A 231 25.82 -2.16 19.64
CA PHE A 231 26.82 -1.15 19.33
C PHE A 231 26.26 0.26 19.45
N TYR A 232 27.11 1.27 19.60
CA TYR A 232 26.74 2.68 19.50
C TYR A 232 27.84 3.42 18.74
N LEU A 233 27.60 3.63 17.45
CA LEU A 233 28.60 4.07 16.47
C LEU A 233 27.95 5.07 15.52
N ASP A 234 28.64 6.19 15.25
CA ASP A 234 28.14 7.25 14.37
C ASP A 234 28.42 6.91 12.89
N PRO A 235 27.38 6.70 12.06
CA PRO A 235 27.53 6.33 10.65
C PRO A 235 28.16 7.45 9.80
N ARG A 236 28.31 8.67 10.32
CA ARG A 236 29.02 9.77 9.64
C ARG A 236 30.52 9.74 9.88
N VAL A 237 30.98 9.08 10.95
CA VAL A 237 32.40 8.95 11.24
C VAL A 237 32.95 7.77 10.43
N PRO A 238 33.89 7.97 9.49
CA PRO A 238 34.27 6.92 8.54
C PRO A 238 34.76 5.61 9.18
N GLY A 239 35.53 5.68 10.27
CA GLY A 239 36.01 4.50 10.99
C GLY A 239 34.89 3.74 11.71
N GLU A 240 33.89 4.47 12.22
CA GLU A 240 32.72 3.88 12.90
C GLU A 240 31.74 3.29 11.89
N LYS A 241 31.48 4.00 10.78
CA LYS A 241 30.73 3.47 9.63
C LYS A 241 31.30 2.14 9.15
N ALA A 242 32.62 2.07 8.96
CA ALA A 242 33.30 0.84 8.57
C ALA A 242 33.09 -0.29 9.61
N LYS A 243 33.14 0.05 10.91
CA LYS A 243 32.87 -0.91 11.99
C LYS A 243 31.42 -1.39 12.03
N ILE A 244 30.43 -0.53 11.75
CA ILE A 244 29.02 -0.92 11.62
C ILE A 244 28.87 -1.96 10.51
N VAL A 245 29.45 -1.71 9.34
CA VAL A 245 29.44 -2.66 8.21
C VAL A 245 30.08 -3.99 8.61
N GLU A 246 31.22 -3.95 9.30
CA GLU A 246 31.90 -5.15 9.79
C GLU A 246 31.03 -5.95 10.78
N ILE A 247 30.34 -5.27 11.70
CA ILE A 247 29.39 -5.90 12.64
C ILE A 247 28.28 -6.64 11.88
N ILE A 248 27.71 -6.01 10.84
CA ILE A 248 26.65 -6.62 10.03
C ILE A 248 27.18 -7.87 9.32
N GLN A 249 28.34 -7.76 8.67
CA GLN A 249 28.93 -8.84 7.89
C GLN A 249 29.36 -10.01 8.77
N ALA A 250 30.03 -9.74 9.89
CA ALA A 250 30.49 -10.76 10.84
C ALA A 250 29.33 -11.45 11.57
N GLY A 251 28.20 -10.75 11.74
CA GLY A 251 26.98 -11.36 12.25
C GLY A 251 26.33 -12.34 11.27
N GLY A 252 26.56 -12.19 9.96
CA GLY A 252 25.90 -13.01 8.95
C GLY A 252 24.38 -12.81 8.93
N TYR A 253 23.92 -11.58 9.21
CA TYR A 253 22.50 -11.26 9.26
C TYR A 253 21.86 -11.41 7.88
N ALA A 254 20.68 -12.05 7.84
CA ALA A 254 19.94 -12.29 6.60
C ALA A 254 19.19 -11.03 6.14
N ALA A 255 18.84 -10.97 4.84
CA ALA A 255 18.03 -9.89 4.30
C ALA A 255 16.69 -9.76 5.07
N GLY A 256 16.35 -8.52 5.43
CA GLY A 256 15.18 -8.20 6.26
C GLY A 256 15.39 -8.46 7.76
N THR A 257 16.65 -8.50 8.22
CA THR A 257 17.02 -8.35 9.64
C THR A 257 16.87 -6.89 10.06
N SER A 258 16.48 -6.61 11.30
CA SER A 258 16.36 -5.25 11.83
C SER A 258 17.55 -4.89 12.72
N VAL A 259 18.04 -3.64 12.58
CA VAL A 259 18.70 -2.93 13.68
C VAL A 259 17.61 -2.32 14.56
N LEU A 260 17.69 -2.50 15.88
CA LEU A 260 16.83 -1.85 16.87
C LEU A 260 17.59 -0.75 17.62
N GLY A 261 16.87 0.14 18.29
CA GLY A 261 17.42 1.26 19.07
C GLY A 261 17.44 2.58 18.30
N TYR A 262 18.46 3.40 18.54
CA TYR A 262 18.69 4.64 17.81
C TYR A 262 20.18 4.91 17.60
N SER A 263 20.57 5.31 16.40
CA SER A 263 21.94 5.66 16.02
C SER A 263 22.27 7.12 16.35
N PRO A 264 23.54 7.47 16.61
CA PRO A 264 23.99 8.84 16.39
C PRO A 264 23.59 9.25 14.96
N ASP A 265 22.93 10.40 14.84
CA ASP A 265 22.35 10.91 13.59
C ASP A 265 21.21 10.10 12.96
N ALA A 266 20.41 9.43 13.78
CA ALA A 266 19.06 9.00 13.40
C ALA A 266 19.02 8.09 12.16
N ASP A 267 18.40 8.57 11.09
CA ASP A 267 18.05 7.82 9.89
C ASP A 267 19.26 7.54 8.98
N ASP A 268 20.40 8.21 9.17
CA ASP A 268 21.63 7.99 8.39
C ASP A 268 22.20 6.56 8.58
N LEU A 269 21.74 5.87 9.62
CA LEU A 269 22.02 4.44 9.79
C LEU A 269 21.49 3.60 8.62
N ASN A 270 20.34 3.96 8.03
CA ASN A 270 19.77 3.23 6.89
C ASN A 270 20.72 3.25 5.69
N ALA A 271 21.32 4.40 5.36
CA ALA A 271 22.30 4.53 4.28
C ALA A 271 23.58 3.69 4.50
N THR A 272 23.80 3.20 5.73
CA THR A 272 24.93 2.30 6.07
C THR A 272 24.51 0.82 6.11
N THR A 273 23.31 0.52 6.60
CA THR A 273 22.84 -0.86 6.87
C THR A 273 22.03 -1.46 5.72
N ASN A 274 21.22 -0.66 5.02
CA ASN A 274 20.34 -1.11 3.93
C ASN A 274 21.10 -1.74 2.76
N PRO A 275 22.29 -1.24 2.32
CA PRO A 275 23.07 -1.90 1.27
C PRO A 275 23.47 -3.35 1.61
N HIS A 276 23.44 -3.70 2.90
CA HIS A 276 23.73 -5.04 3.42
C HIS A 276 22.46 -5.83 3.79
N GLY A 277 21.28 -5.36 3.41
CA GLY A 277 20.00 -6.05 3.61
C GLY A 277 19.48 -6.00 5.04
N VAL A 278 19.95 -5.03 5.84
CA VAL A 278 19.50 -4.82 7.21
C VAL A 278 18.72 -3.50 7.25
N GLY A 279 17.46 -3.58 7.68
CA GLY A 279 16.57 -2.43 7.87
C GLY A 279 16.59 -1.92 9.31
N TYR A 280 15.80 -0.90 9.60
CA TYR A 280 15.79 -0.22 10.89
C TYR A 280 14.41 -0.28 11.55
N VAL A 281 14.40 -0.45 12.88
CA VAL A 281 13.21 -0.37 13.73
C VAL A 281 13.56 0.52 14.90
N VAL A 282 13.13 1.79 14.84
CA VAL A 282 13.40 2.75 15.90
C VAL A 282 12.70 2.28 17.18
N SER A 283 13.45 2.19 18.27
CA SER A 283 12.97 1.53 19.49
C SER A 283 13.78 1.88 20.75
N ASP A 284 14.58 2.95 20.74
CA ASP A 284 15.43 3.34 21.86
C ASP A 284 14.67 3.61 23.18
N TYR A 285 13.47 4.18 23.09
CA TYR A 285 12.55 4.38 24.22
C TYR A 285 11.45 3.32 24.31
N PHE A 286 11.54 2.23 23.54
CA PHE A 286 10.63 1.11 23.69
C PHE A 286 10.96 0.39 25.00
N SER A 287 9.97 0.34 25.90
CA SER A 287 10.15 -0.18 27.25
C SER A 287 9.58 -1.59 27.38
N ASN A 288 10.21 -2.41 28.22
CA ASN A 288 9.75 -3.75 28.56
C ASN A 288 9.69 -4.71 27.35
N GLY A 289 10.59 -4.58 26.37
CA GLY A 289 10.56 -5.40 25.15
C GLY A 289 10.74 -6.91 25.41
N SER A 290 11.48 -7.28 26.46
CA SER A 290 11.59 -8.68 26.91
C SER A 290 10.27 -9.24 27.44
N PHE A 291 9.36 -8.39 27.94
CA PHE A 291 8.01 -8.79 28.35
C PHE A 291 7.07 -8.89 27.15
N TRP A 292 7.02 -7.85 26.30
CA TRP A 292 6.15 -7.79 25.13
C TRP A 292 6.42 -8.91 24.13
N SER A 293 7.69 -9.27 23.94
CA SER A 293 8.09 -10.38 23.07
C SER A 293 7.61 -11.75 23.56
N SER A 294 7.01 -11.87 24.76
CA SER A 294 6.48 -13.14 25.27
C SER A 294 5.05 -13.48 24.88
N PHE A 295 4.33 -12.55 24.25
CA PHE A 295 2.96 -12.76 23.80
C PHE A 295 2.92 -13.55 22.48
N PRO A 296 1.86 -14.31 22.17
CA PRO A 296 1.73 -14.98 20.87
C PRO A 296 1.74 -14.01 19.69
N ASN A 297 2.19 -14.47 18.52
CA ASN A 297 2.03 -13.70 17.30
C ASN A 297 0.55 -13.63 16.92
N GLN A 298 0.11 -12.50 16.35
CA GLN A 298 -1.29 -12.26 15.97
C GLN A 298 -1.41 -11.84 14.52
N THR A 299 -2.54 -12.17 13.90
CA THR A 299 -2.96 -11.61 12.61
C THR A 299 -4.11 -10.63 12.84
N TYR A 300 -4.21 -9.62 11.97
CA TYR A 300 -5.24 -8.60 12.05
C TYR A 300 -5.91 -8.43 10.68
N GLU A 301 -7.12 -7.87 10.70
CA GLU A 301 -7.89 -7.57 9.50
C GLU A 301 -8.38 -6.13 9.58
N GLN A 302 -8.36 -5.43 8.44
CA GLN A 302 -9.06 -4.16 8.25
C GLN A 302 -10.01 -4.29 7.06
N PRO A 303 -11.16 -3.61 7.10
CA PRO A 303 -12.08 -3.58 5.97
C PRO A 303 -11.40 -3.01 4.72
N GLU A 304 -11.91 -3.36 3.55
CA GLU A 304 -11.51 -2.69 2.31
C GLU A 304 -11.90 -1.21 2.37
N GLY A 305 -11.20 -0.37 1.61
CA GLY A 305 -11.55 1.04 1.48
C GLY A 305 -12.91 1.20 0.81
N GLU A 306 -13.72 2.10 1.34
CA GLU A 306 -15.04 2.44 0.79
C GLU A 306 -14.91 3.65 -0.13
N ALA A 307 -15.11 3.44 -1.42
CA ALA A 307 -15.08 4.52 -2.40
C ALA A 307 -16.29 5.45 -2.24
N VAL A 308 -16.06 6.75 -2.42
CA VAL A 308 -17.13 7.75 -2.52
C VAL A 308 -17.24 8.26 -3.95
N GLU A 309 -18.44 8.64 -4.37
CA GLU A 309 -18.65 9.22 -5.70
C GLU A 309 -17.96 10.59 -5.79
N ALA A 310 -16.78 10.61 -6.44
CA ALA A 310 -15.95 11.80 -6.52
C ALA A 310 -16.51 12.83 -7.51
N GLN A 311 -16.70 14.07 -7.05
CA GLN A 311 -17.30 15.14 -7.83
C GLN A 311 -16.25 16.21 -8.21
N PRO A 312 -16.31 16.75 -9.43
CA PRO A 312 -15.61 18.00 -9.77
C PRO A 312 -15.92 19.13 -8.80
N GLY A 313 -14.97 20.04 -8.61
CA GLY A 313 -15.11 21.20 -7.74
C GLY A 313 -14.91 20.93 -6.25
N LYS A 314 -14.50 19.71 -5.87
CA LYS A 314 -14.24 19.31 -4.48
C LYS A 314 -12.79 18.89 -4.24
N VAL A 315 -12.37 18.97 -2.98
CA VAL A 315 -11.08 18.51 -2.50
C VAL A 315 -11.28 17.33 -1.54
N TYR A 316 -10.78 16.17 -1.93
CA TYR A 316 -10.78 14.93 -1.16
C TYR A 316 -9.48 14.81 -0.38
N VAL A 317 -9.58 14.83 0.95
CA VAL A 317 -8.44 14.93 1.86
C VAL A 317 -8.33 13.67 2.72
N SER A 318 -7.17 13.05 2.73
CA SER A 318 -6.75 12.13 3.79
C SER A 318 -5.77 12.84 4.72
N ILE A 319 -5.78 12.47 6.00
CA ILE A 319 -4.84 12.99 7.01
C ILE A 319 -4.21 11.77 7.66
N THR A 320 -2.88 11.63 7.56
CA THR A 320 -2.16 10.44 8.04
C THR A 320 -1.08 10.85 9.06
N ALA A 321 -1.24 10.45 10.33
CA ALA A 321 -0.23 10.70 11.35
C ALA A 321 1.04 9.87 11.13
N SER A 322 2.21 10.49 11.29
CA SER A 322 3.53 9.88 11.08
C SER A 322 4.07 9.05 12.26
N ASP A 323 5.36 8.66 12.16
CA ASP A 323 6.19 8.06 13.20
C ASP A 323 5.79 6.62 13.62
N GLY A 324 4.89 5.98 12.89
CA GLY A 324 4.42 4.63 13.19
C GLY A 324 5.44 3.51 12.99
N ASP A 325 6.53 3.74 12.25
CA ASP A 325 7.63 2.77 12.11
C ASP A 325 8.39 2.53 13.42
N ASN A 326 8.23 3.45 14.37
CA ASN A 326 8.88 3.42 15.67
C ASN A 326 8.01 2.74 16.73
N TRP A 327 8.57 1.71 17.36
CA TRP A 327 7.88 0.96 18.41
C TRP A 327 7.54 1.80 19.63
N GLN A 328 8.35 2.79 20.00
CA GLN A 328 8.06 3.62 21.17
C GLN A 328 6.91 4.59 20.93
N TYR A 329 6.70 5.06 19.70
CA TYR A 329 5.54 5.91 19.39
C TYR A 329 4.25 5.11 19.45
N THR A 330 4.27 3.83 19.08
CA THR A 330 3.13 2.93 19.33
C THR A 330 2.77 2.92 20.82
N GLN A 331 3.76 2.88 21.73
CA GLN A 331 3.48 2.99 23.16
C GLN A 331 2.97 4.39 23.57
N GLN A 332 3.22 5.46 22.83
CA GLN A 332 2.64 6.78 23.15
C GLN A 332 1.17 6.89 22.73
N LEU A 333 0.74 6.15 21.70
CA LEU A 333 -0.59 6.26 21.11
C LEU A 333 -1.73 6.03 22.11
N ILE A 334 -1.57 5.20 23.14
CA ILE A 334 -2.62 4.99 24.17
C ILE A 334 -3.12 6.31 24.77
N ASN A 335 -2.24 7.31 24.93
CA ASN A 335 -2.63 8.62 25.44
C ASN A 335 -3.37 9.47 24.39
N HIS A 336 -3.08 9.31 23.10
CA HIS A 336 -3.82 9.99 22.02
C HIS A 336 -5.21 9.39 21.82
N PHE A 337 -5.34 8.06 21.91
CA PHE A 337 -6.62 7.36 21.74
C PHE A 337 -7.56 7.51 22.95
N ASN A 338 -7.06 7.94 24.11
CA ASN A 338 -7.89 8.30 25.25
C ASN A 338 -8.42 9.75 25.15
N ASN A 339 -9.10 10.05 24.04
CA ASN A 339 -9.62 11.39 23.73
C ASN A 339 -11.02 11.30 23.11
N SER A 340 -11.94 12.18 23.51
CA SER A 340 -13.31 12.21 22.98
C SER A 340 -13.41 12.55 21.48
N SER A 341 -12.38 13.16 20.89
CA SER A 341 -12.32 13.52 19.47
C SER A 341 -11.89 12.37 18.55
N VAL A 342 -11.48 11.24 19.12
CA VAL A 342 -11.18 10.00 18.37
C VAL A 342 -12.39 9.59 17.54
N GLY A 343 -12.14 9.30 16.26
CA GLY A 343 -13.17 8.87 15.31
C GLY A 343 -14.15 9.98 14.88
N GLN A 344 -13.98 11.24 15.27
CA GLN A 344 -14.85 12.34 14.79
C GLN A 344 -14.44 12.87 13.41
N VAL A 345 -13.19 12.65 13.00
CA VAL A 345 -12.67 12.93 11.65
C VAL A 345 -11.99 11.65 11.16
N PRO A 346 -12.21 11.23 9.90
CA PRO A 346 -11.50 10.08 9.35
C PRO A 346 -10.01 10.39 9.19
N VAL A 347 -9.15 9.53 9.73
CA VAL A 347 -7.69 9.68 9.72
C VAL A 347 -6.97 8.35 9.53
N GLY A 348 -5.75 8.41 9.01
CA GLY A 348 -4.78 7.32 9.10
C GLY A 348 -3.87 7.52 10.31
N ILE A 349 -3.56 6.45 11.04
CA ILE A 349 -2.53 6.42 12.08
C ILE A 349 -1.49 5.40 11.66
N THR A 350 -0.24 5.83 11.47
CA THR A 350 0.82 4.88 11.14
C THR A 350 1.17 3.99 12.33
N ILE A 351 1.45 2.71 12.06
CA ILE A 351 1.87 1.69 13.04
C ILE A 351 3.02 0.83 12.49
N ALA A 352 3.70 0.10 13.38
CA ALA A 352 4.75 -0.84 13.02
C ALA A 352 4.15 -2.25 12.91
N PRO A 353 4.01 -2.83 11.70
CA PRO A 353 3.45 -4.17 11.52
C PRO A 353 4.24 -5.25 12.27
N THR A 354 5.53 -5.00 12.53
CA THR A 354 6.41 -5.91 13.27
C THR A 354 5.97 -6.18 14.71
N LEU A 355 5.15 -5.30 15.30
CA LEU A 355 4.57 -5.51 16.62
C LEU A 355 3.58 -6.66 16.66
N GLN A 356 3.11 -7.18 15.51
CA GLN A 356 2.31 -8.41 15.48
C GLN A 356 3.07 -9.61 16.07
N GLU A 357 4.41 -9.59 15.99
CA GLU A 357 5.30 -10.55 16.64
C GLU A 357 5.92 -9.96 17.91
N ALA A 358 6.45 -8.74 17.85
CA ALA A 358 7.28 -8.20 18.94
C ALA A 358 6.48 -7.71 20.16
N GLY A 359 5.19 -7.43 20.02
CA GLY A 359 4.36 -6.90 21.10
C GLY A 359 2.89 -6.82 20.72
N SER A 360 2.27 -7.95 20.41
CA SER A 360 0.89 -8.02 19.90
C SER A 360 -0.16 -7.29 20.73
N PRO A 361 -0.12 -7.24 22.08
CA PRO A 361 -1.11 -6.47 22.85
C PRO A 361 -1.17 -4.97 22.51
N LEU A 362 -0.07 -4.40 22.02
CA LEU A 362 -0.04 -2.99 21.59
C LEU A 362 -0.91 -2.79 20.35
N LEU A 363 -0.86 -3.75 19.41
CA LEU A 363 -1.70 -3.74 18.22
C LEU A 363 -3.13 -4.14 18.56
N ASP A 364 -3.36 -5.16 19.41
CA ASP A 364 -4.69 -5.55 19.89
C ASP A 364 -5.48 -4.32 20.38
N TYR A 365 -4.83 -3.47 21.19
CA TYR A 365 -5.41 -2.20 21.62
C TYR A 365 -5.75 -1.29 20.44
N LEU A 366 -4.80 -1.00 19.54
CA LEU A 366 -5.04 -0.07 18.43
C LEU A 366 -6.14 -0.53 17.48
N TYR A 367 -6.19 -1.83 17.12
CA TYR A 367 -7.28 -2.38 16.31
C TYR A 367 -8.63 -2.30 17.04
N SER A 368 -8.65 -2.45 18.37
CA SER A 368 -9.87 -2.27 19.15
C SER A 368 -10.37 -0.83 19.19
N GLN A 369 -9.47 0.14 19.05
CA GLN A 369 -9.79 1.58 19.12
C GLN A 369 -10.08 2.21 17.75
N ALA A 370 -9.73 1.55 16.64
CA ALA A 370 -9.81 2.15 15.32
C ALA A 370 -11.24 2.58 14.92
N GLY A 371 -12.24 1.73 15.23
CA GLY A 371 -13.62 1.97 14.82
C GLY A 371 -13.76 2.15 13.30
N ASP A 372 -14.76 2.91 12.87
CA ASP A 372 -15.05 3.08 11.44
C ASP A 372 -14.20 4.17 10.77
N ASN A 373 -13.64 5.10 11.56
CA ASN A 373 -13.01 6.33 11.08
C ASN A 373 -11.48 6.37 11.25
N ILE A 374 -10.85 5.29 11.66
CA ILE A 374 -9.39 5.22 11.73
C ILE A 374 -8.91 4.05 10.89
N GLU A 375 -7.97 4.32 9.99
CA GLU A 375 -7.17 3.29 9.35
C GLU A 375 -5.82 3.18 10.05
N LEU A 376 -5.40 1.96 10.36
CA LEU A 376 -4.03 1.68 10.77
C LEU A 376 -3.18 1.47 9.51
N VAL A 377 -2.31 2.44 9.24
CA VAL A 377 -1.44 2.51 8.05
C VAL A 377 -0.08 1.93 8.42
N ALA A 378 0.60 1.23 7.53
CA ALA A 378 1.99 0.85 7.83
C ALA A 378 2.91 2.07 7.77
N GLY A 379 3.67 2.30 8.84
CA GLY A 379 4.69 3.36 8.90
C GLY A 379 5.81 3.14 7.87
N PRO A 380 6.65 4.16 7.62
CA PRO A 380 7.70 4.06 6.61
C PRO A 380 8.73 2.98 6.92
N SER A 381 9.08 2.03 6.04
CA SER A 381 8.60 1.82 4.67
C SER A 381 7.82 0.50 4.56
N GLY A 382 7.02 0.17 5.60
CA GLY A 382 6.26 -1.07 5.72
C GLY A 382 6.75 -1.94 6.89
N TYR A 383 7.25 -3.14 6.57
CA TYR A 383 7.79 -4.11 7.53
C TYR A 383 8.99 -3.55 8.34
N GLN A 384 9.82 -2.73 7.72
CA GLN A 384 10.96 -2.06 8.35
C GLN A 384 11.11 -0.66 7.78
N PHE A 385 11.73 0.23 8.55
CA PHE A 385 12.17 1.50 8.00
C PHE A 385 13.42 1.26 7.13
N ILE A 386 13.27 1.50 5.83
CA ILE A 386 14.34 1.41 4.83
C ILE A 386 14.27 2.60 3.86
N TYR A 387 15.41 2.94 3.27
CA TYR A 387 15.50 3.72 2.04
C TYR A 387 15.49 2.72 0.87
N THR A 388 14.39 2.68 0.11
CA THR A 388 14.18 1.64 -0.92
C THR A 388 15.28 1.65 -1.97
N GLU A 389 15.78 2.84 -2.34
CA GLU A 389 16.83 2.99 -3.36
C GLU A 389 18.22 2.52 -2.89
N ASP A 390 18.46 2.55 -1.59
CA ASP A 390 19.76 2.17 -1.00
C ASP A 390 19.79 0.70 -0.57
N TYR A 391 18.65 0.00 -0.64
CA TYR A 391 18.54 -1.36 -0.15
C TYR A 391 19.30 -2.35 -1.04
N SER A 392 19.82 -3.41 -0.41
CA SER A 392 20.59 -4.46 -1.08
C SER A 392 19.88 -4.99 -2.33
N ALA A 393 20.47 -4.79 -3.51
CA ALA A 393 19.88 -5.24 -4.78
C ALA A 393 19.62 -6.75 -4.82
N THR A 394 20.45 -7.57 -4.18
CA THR A 394 20.25 -9.02 -4.07
C THR A 394 19.30 -9.41 -2.93
N GLY A 395 19.17 -8.56 -1.90
CA GLY A 395 18.30 -8.77 -0.76
C GLY A 395 16.87 -8.22 -0.93
N TYR A 396 16.65 -7.30 -1.86
CA TYR A 396 15.40 -6.55 -1.96
C TYR A 396 14.20 -7.43 -2.31
N GLY A 397 14.34 -8.40 -3.22
CA GLY A 397 13.27 -9.37 -3.50
C GLY A 397 12.85 -10.21 -2.28
N THR A 398 13.81 -10.55 -1.41
CA THR A 398 13.51 -11.22 -0.13
C THR A 398 12.79 -10.28 0.82
N TRP A 399 13.22 -9.03 0.90
CA TRP A 399 12.56 -8.01 1.70
C TRP A 399 11.13 -7.73 1.23
N LEU A 400 10.89 -7.57 -0.08
CA LEU A 400 9.56 -7.39 -0.67
C LEU A 400 8.62 -8.54 -0.33
N SER A 401 9.11 -9.78 -0.39
CA SER A 401 8.33 -10.96 -0.03
C SER A 401 7.91 -10.94 1.45
N LYS A 402 8.83 -10.59 2.35
CA LYS A 402 8.52 -10.39 3.77
C LYS A 402 7.56 -9.23 3.95
N ASN A 403 7.82 -8.10 3.32
CA ASN A 403 6.99 -6.90 3.42
C ASN A 403 5.54 -7.19 3.04
N LYS A 404 5.31 -7.83 1.88
CA LYS A 404 3.98 -8.29 1.46
C LYS A 404 3.32 -9.15 2.53
N GLN A 405 4.03 -10.17 3.04
CA GLN A 405 3.48 -11.10 4.02
C GLN A 405 3.10 -10.40 5.34
N TRP A 406 4.03 -9.65 5.94
CA TRP A 406 3.81 -8.98 7.23
C TRP A 406 2.69 -7.95 7.16
N LEU A 407 2.61 -7.20 6.06
CA LEU A 407 1.54 -6.22 5.86
C LEU A 407 0.18 -6.90 5.64
N SER A 408 0.15 -8.02 4.93
CA SER A 408 -1.09 -8.79 4.73
C SER A 408 -1.58 -9.41 6.05
N ASP A 409 -0.65 -9.99 6.83
CA ASP A 409 -0.96 -10.60 8.13
C ASP A 409 -1.39 -9.56 9.17
N ALA A 410 -0.92 -8.32 9.06
CA ALA A 410 -1.39 -7.19 9.85
C ALA A 410 -2.65 -6.51 9.24
N GLY A 411 -3.23 -7.04 8.17
CA GLY A 411 -4.44 -6.45 7.58
C GLY A 411 -4.25 -5.02 7.08
N ILE A 412 -3.03 -4.62 6.69
CA ILE A 412 -2.72 -3.28 6.22
C ILE A 412 -3.29 -3.08 4.81
N ARG A 413 -3.95 -1.93 4.60
CA ARG A 413 -4.45 -1.50 3.27
C ARG A 413 -3.57 -0.45 2.62
N THR A 414 -2.98 0.44 3.40
CA THR A 414 -2.12 1.53 2.91
C THR A 414 -0.75 1.52 3.57
N VAL A 415 0.30 1.83 2.81
CA VAL A 415 1.69 1.81 3.27
C VAL A 415 2.36 3.15 3.02
N ASN A 416 3.05 3.70 4.03
CA ASN A 416 3.91 4.86 3.82
C ASN A 416 5.27 4.44 3.32
N LEU A 417 5.84 5.25 2.42
CA LEU A 417 7.23 5.17 2.02
C LEU A 417 7.97 6.44 2.43
N TRP A 418 9.23 6.28 2.81
CA TRP A 418 10.14 7.40 3.03
C TRP A 418 11.15 7.46 1.90
N ARG A 419 11.27 8.63 1.26
CA ARG A 419 12.25 8.91 0.19
C ARG A 419 12.19 7.91 -0.96
N SER A 420 11.26 8.12 -1.88
CA SER A 420 11.21 7.35 -3.12
C SER A 420 10.93 8.26 -4.31
N PRO A 421 11.90 8.40 -5.23
CA PRO A 421 11.73 9.19 -6.44
C PRO A 421 10.59 8.68 -7.31
N GLU A 422 10.03 9.59 -8.10
CA GLU A 422 9.09 9.21 -9.14
C GLU A 422 9.72 8.26 -10.16
N ASN A 423 8.94 7.27 -10.61
CA ASN A 423 9.38 6.23 -11.55
C ASN A 423 10.57 5.39 -11.08
N SER A 424 10.86 5.38 -9.77
CA SER A 424 11.86 4.50 -9.16
C SER A 424 11.61 3.02 -9.52
N PRO A 425 12.63 2.28 -9.98
CA PRO A 425 12.54 0.82 -10.14
C PRO A 425 12.18 0.11 -8.83
N SER A 426 12.69 0.59 -7.69
CA SER A 426 12.45 0.00 -6.37
C SER A 426 11.00 0.19 -5.93
N HIS A 427 10.41 1.36 -6.23
CA HIS A 427 8.99 1.65 -6.01
C HIS A 427 8.08 0.77 -6.87
N LYS A 428 8.38 0.64 -8.17
CA LYS A 428 7.64 -0.23 -9.09
C LYS A 428 7.66 -1.69 -8.64
N GLN A 429 8.83 -2.21 -8.28
CA GLN A 429 8.96 -3.57 -7.72
C GLN A 429 8.15 -3.76 -6.43
N MET A 430 8.03 -2.70 -5.61
CA MET A 430 7.20 -2.75 -4.41
C MET A 430 5.70 -2.77 -4.74
N ALA A 431 5.25 -1.90 -5.65
CA ALA A 431 3.89 -1.92 -6.15
C ALA A 431 3.53 -3.31 -6.73
N ASP A 432 4.39 -3.89 -7.58
CA ASP A 432 4.20 -5.24 -8.11
C ASP A 432 4.08 -6.30 -7.03
N SER A 433 4.90 -6.19 -5.97
CA SER A 433 4.86 -7.14 -4.86
C SER A 433 3.50 -7.13 -4.14
N PHE A 434 2.76 -6.03 -4.18
CA PHE A 434 1.46 -5.86 -3.54
C PHE A 434 0.28 -6.30 -4.40
N VAL A 435 0.48 -6.54 -5.70
CA VAL A 435 -0.60 -7.05 -6.56
C VAL A 435 -1.18 -8.34 -5.96
N GLY A 436 -2.50 -8.34 -5.77
CA GLY A 436 -3.26 -9.46 -5.19
C GLY A 436 -3.03 -9.73 -3.70
N SER A 437 -2.36 -8.86 -2.94
CA SER A 437 -2.15 -9.05 -1.49
C SER A 437 -3.27 -8.46 -0.62
N GLY A 438 -4.12 -7.58 -1.17
CA GLY A 438 -5.11 -6.81 -0.41
C GLY A 438 -4.60 -5.44 0.07
N ILE A 439 -3.30 -5.15 -0.11
CA ILE A 439 -2.72 -3.82 0.05
C ILE A 439 -3.13 -2.99 -1.17
N ALA A 440 -3.83 -1.90 -0.94
CA ALA A 440 -4.52 -1.13 -1.98
C ALA A 440 -3.69 0.03 -2.51
N GLY A 441 -2.83 0.65 -1.67
CA GLY A 441 -2.10 1.84 -2.07
C GLY A 441 -0.86 2.18 -1.25
N ILE A 442 -0.10 3.13 -1.77
CA ILE A 442 1.17 3.62 -1.23
C ILE A 442 1.09 5.14 -1.04
N LEU A 443 1.48 5.64 0.13
CA LEU A 443 1.72 7.07 0.37
C LEU A 443 3.22 7.33 0.23
N ARG A 444 3.63 7.91 -0.90
CA ARG A 444 5.04 8.05 -1.28
C ARG A 444 5.66 9.32 -0.70
N GLY A 445 6.69 9.16 0.14
CA GLY A 445 7.53 10.25 0.63
C GLY A 445 8.45 10.79 -0.47
N ASP A 446 8.41 12.11 -0.65
CA ASP A 446 9.11 13.02 -1.59
C ASP A 446 8.06 13.96 -2.24
N ASP A 447 8.44 15.22 -2.55
CA ASP A 447 7.57 16.36 -2.91
C ASP A 447 6.73 16.20 -4.21
N ALA A 448 6.63 15.00 -4.75
CA ALA A 448 5.82 14.73 -5.94
C ALA A 448 4.33 14.85 -5.59
N SER A 449 3.66 15.88 -6.10
CA SER A 449 2.26 16.23 -5.79
C SER A 449 1.21 15.48 -6.64
N ARG A 450 1.56 14.30 -7.18
CA ARG A 450 0.77 13.61 -8.20
C ARG A 450 0.37 12.20 -7.80
N VAL A 451 -0.84 11.81 -8.19
CA VAL A 451 -1.31 10.41 -8.16
C VAL A 451 -0.55 9.63 -9.22
N HIS A 452 -0.25 8.36 -8.98
CA HIS A 452 0.31 7.45 -9.96
C HIS A 452 -0.32 6.06 -9.76
N ALA A 453 -0.44 5.26 -10.81
CA ALA A 453 -0.90 3.89 -10.72
C ALA A 453 0.07 2.97 -11.46
N TYR A 454 0.48 1.89 -10.79
CA TYR A 454 1.37 0.87 -11.34
C TYR A 454 0.78 -0.51 -11.06
N HIS A 455 0.46 -1.25 -12.13
CA HIS A 455 -0.17 -2.59 -12.10
C HIS A 455 -1.36 -2.71 -11.14
N GLY A 456 -2.16 -1.64 -11.02
CA GLY A 456 -3.36 -1.57 -10.19
C GLY A 456 -3.15 -1.11 -8.74
N ILE A 457 -1.91 -0.85 -8.33
CA ILE A 457 -1.57 -0.22 -7.05
C ILE A 457 -1.48 1.29 -7.24
N TYR A 458 -2.31 2.03 -6.51
CA TYR A 458 -2.31 3.48 -6.54
C TYR A 458 -1.29 4.04 -5.54
N THR A 459 -0.49 4.97 -6.00
CA THR A 459 0.43 5.76 -5.21
C THR A 459 -0.07 7.19 -5.16
N VAL A 460 -0.22 7.73 -3.97
CA VAL A 460 -0.50 9.15 -3.75
C VAL A 460 0.66 9.79 -3.00
N PRO A 461 0.82 11.12 -3.06
CA PRO A 461 1.85 11.80 -2.29
C PRO A 461 1.66 11.54 -0.79
N GLN A 462 2.76 11.37 -0.05
CA GLN A 462 2.71 11.35 1.42
C GLN A 462 2.11 12.65 1.96
N GLY A 463 2.26 13.77 1.25
CA GLY A 463 1.57 15.02 1.57
C GLY A 463 2.42 16.01 2.33
N ASP A 464 1.84 17.18 2.59
CA ASP A 464 2.51 18.27 3.31
C ASP A 464 2.85 17.85 4.75
N MET A 465 4.12 18.02 5.14
CA MET A 465 4.57 17.74 6.50
C MET A 465 4.11 18.85 7.45
N ILE A 466 3.25 18.50 8.41
CA ILE A 466 2.62 19.45 9.34
C ILE A 466 3.27 19.28 10.72
N PHE A 467 3.92 20.33 11.22
CA PHE A 467 4.63 20.33 12.49
C PHE A 467 3.86 21.05 13.59
N ASN A 468 3.03 22.03 13.25
CA ASN A 468 2.39 22.91 14.22
C ASN A 468 0.87 22.98 14.04
N TYR A 469 0.16 23.18 15.15
CA TYR A 469 -1.27 23.50 15.13
C TYR A 469 -1.56 24.72 14.22
N GLY A 470 -2.59 24.61 13.39
CA GLY A 470 -3.01 25.62 12.43
C GLY A 470 -2.46 25.39 11.02
N GLU A 471 -1.43 24.55 10.85
CA GLU A 471 -0.81 24.31 9.54
C GLU A 471 -1.70 23.47 8.61
N ILE A 472 -2.54 22.55 9.13
CA ILE A 472 -3.52 21.81 8.29
C ILE A 472 -4.48 22.82 7.64
N TYR A 473 -5.04 23.73 8.44
CA TYR A 473 -5.90 24.79 7.97
C TYR A 473 -5.18 25.69 6.94
N ASN A 474 -3.95 26.10 7.23
CA ASN A 474 -3.18 26.98 6.34
C ASN A 474 -2.90 26.32 4.98
N VAL A 475 -2.54 25.03 4.96
CA VAL A 475 -2.31 24.29 3.71
C VAL A 475 -3.62 24.13 2.95
N LEU A 476 -4.67 23.58 3.59
CA LEU A 476 -5.91 23.21 2.89
C LEU A 476 -6.72 24.42 2.44
N SER A 477 -6.73 25.53 3.18
CA SER A 477 -7.41 26.76 2.76
C SER A 477 -6.87 27.30 1.42
N ASN A 478 -5.58 27.09 1.13
CA ASN A 478 -4.92 27.50 -0.10
C ASN A 478 -5.04 26.49 -1.25
N VAL A 479 -5.60 25.30 -1.02
CA VAL A 479 -5.83 24.32 -2.11
C VAL A 479 -6.96 24.81 -3.01
N SER A 480 -6.65 25.05 -4.28
CA SER A 480 -7.65 25.39 -5.30
C SER A 480 -8.52 24.19 -5.65
N ILE A 481 -9.81 24.43 -5.87
CA ILE A 481 -10.70 23.47 -6.52
C ILE A 481 -10.42 23.44 -8.02
N ASP A 482 -10.77 22.34 -8.67
CA ASP A 482 -10.82 22.24 -10.14
C ASP A 482 -12.27 22.00 -10.56
N ALA A 483 -12.82 22.87 -11.41
CA ALA A 483 -14.21 22.77 -11.84
C ALA A 483 -14.51 21.54 -12.71
N ASN A 484 -13.48 20.90 -13.28
CA ASN A 484 -13.61 19.82 -14.23
C ASN A 484 -13.22 18.45 -13.67
N GLN A 485 -12.71 18.38 -12.43
CA GLN A 485 -12.26 17.13 -11.81
C GLN A 485 -12.15 17.23 -10.27
N PRO A 486 -12.26 16.08 -9.56
CA PRO A 486 -11.94 16.02 -8.13
C PRO A 486 -10.45 16.24 -7.87
N VAL A 487 -10.12 16.92 -6.76
CA VAL A 487 -8.74 17.17 -6.32
C VAL A 487 -8.43 16.28 -5.11
N PHE A 488 -7.35 15.49 -5.15
CA PHE A 488 -6.95 14.62 -4.04
C PHE A 488 -5.70 15.14 -3.33
N ARG A 489 -5.70 15.10 -1.99
CA ARG A 489 -4.58 15.50 -1.12
C ARG A 489 -4.45 14.54 0.06
N ASN A 490 -3.22 14.20 0.43
CA ASN A 490 -2.93 13.68 1.76
C ASN A 490 -2.23 14.78 2.56
N ILE A 491 -2.42 14.79 3.86
CA ILE A 491 -1.74 15.67 4.82
C ILE A 491 -1.00 14.78 5.80
N TYR A 492 0.23 15.14 6.16
CA TYR A 492 1.11 14.30 6.96
C TYR A 492 1.56 14.98 8.25
N PRO A 493 0.72 14.99 9.30
CA PRO A 493 1.10 15.59 10.58
C PRO A 493 2.15 14.78 11.31
N ILE A 494 3.20 15.47 11.73
CA ILE A 494 4.30 14.89 12.47
C ILE A 494 3.85 14.65 13.91
N LEU A 495 3.59 13.40 14.27
CA LEU A 495 2.97 13.05 15.55
C LEU A 495 3.78 13.56 16.74
N ALA A 496 5.12 13.53 16.62
CA ALA A 496 6.05 14.03 17.64
C ALA A 496 5.93 15.54 17.93
N TYR A 497 5.38 16.32 17.00
CA TYR A 497 5.29 17.78 17.11
C TYR A 497 3.82 18.24 17.07
N TYR A 498 3.14 18.02 15.95
CA TYR A 498 1.73 18.41 15.78
C TYR A 498 0.80 17.64 16.72
N GLY A 499 1.18 16.39 17.05
CA GLY A 499 0.39 15.52 17.89
C GLY A 499 0.37 15.90 19.37
N VAL A 500 1.21 16.84 19.80
CA VAL A 500 1.34 17.25 21.21
C VAL A 500 1.14 18.76 21.37
N ASP A 501 0.67 19.18 22.55
CA ASP A 501 0.55 20.60 22.89
C ASP A 501 1.86 21.20 23.44
N ALA A 502 1.83 22.47 23.84
CA ALA A 502 2.99 23.17 24.39
C ALA A 502 3.52 22.57 25.71
N ASN A 503 2.72 21.75 26.40
CA ASN A 503 3.11 21.02 27.62
C ASN A 503 3.61 19.59 27.32
N GLY A 504 3.47 19.13 26.07
CA GLY A 504 3.76 17.77 25.65
C GLY A 504 2.59 16.80 25.85
N ASP A 505 1.39 17.31 26.14
CA ASP A 505 0.18 16.50 26.29
C ASP A 505 -0.39 16.11 24.91
N PRO A 506 -1.01 14.92 24.77
CA PRO A 506 -1.58 14.47 23.50
C PRO A 506 -2.70 15.40 23.00
N ALA A 507 -2.55 15.90 21.79
CA ALA A 507 -3.45 16.88 21.17
C ALA A 507 -3.87 16.53 19.73
N PHE A 508 -3.31 15.47 19.12
CA PHE A 508 -3.53 15.12 17.70
C PHE A 508 -5.01 15.18 17.25
N PHE A 509 -5.89 14.41 17.88
CA PHE A 509 -7.30 14.31 17.45
C PHE A 509 -8.06 15.61 17.67
N ASP A 510 -7.81 16.32 18.77
CA ASP A 510 -8.43 17.62 19.04
C ASP A 510 -7.98 18.68 18.04
N ASN A 511 -6.68 18.71 17.71
CA ASN A 511 -6.11 19.62 16.73
C ASN A 511 -6.71 19.37 15.34
N VAL A 512 -6.71 18.11 14.87
CA VAL A 512 -7.31 17.74 13.58
C VAL A 512 -8.78 18.15 13.54
N LYS A 513 -9.55 17.79 14.58
CA LYS A 513 -10.97 18.11 14.64
C LYS A 513 -11.21 19.62 14.56
N ALA A 514 -10.50 20.41 15.37
CA ALA A 514 -10.68 21.86 15.42
C ALA A 514 -10.36 22.52 14.07
N GLU A 515 -9.31 22.09 13.39
CA GLU A 515 -8.94 22.64 12.09
C GLU A 515 -9.89 22.21 10.96
N VAL A 516 -10.36 20.96 10.98
CA VAL A 516 -11.37 20.46 10.04
C VAL A 516 -12.71 21.17 10.23
N ASP A 517 -13.16 21.35 11.47
CA ASP A 517 -14.39 22.10 11.76
C ASP A 517 -14.28 23.55 11.24
N ARG A 518 -13.13 24.18 11.43
CA ARG A 518 -12.86 25.53 10.92
C ARG A 518 -12.90 25.57 9.39
N LEU A 519 -12.25 24.62 8.72
CA LEU A 519 -12.27 24.50 7.25
C LEU A 519 -13.70 24.32 6.72
N ASN A 520 -14.50 23.46 7.37
CA ASN A 520 -15.89 23.22 6.98
C ASN A 520 -16.80 24.43 7.24
N ALA A 521 -16.53 25.21 8.29
CA ALA A 521 -17.27 26.43 8.59
C ALA A 521 -16.99 27.55 7.58
N GLU A 522 -15.74 27.70 7.15
CA GLU A 522 -15.30 28.79 6.25
C GLU A 522 -15.47 28.45 4.77
N PHE A 523 -15.34 27.17 4.39
CA PHE A 523 -15.45 26.67 3.03
C PHE A 523 -16.52 25.55 2.92
N PRO A 524 -17.81 25.85 3.19
CA PRO A 524 -18.85 24.83 3.25
C PRO A 524 -18.97 24.05 1.94
N GLY A 525 -18.88 22.72 2.04
CA GLY A 525 -19.02 21.80 0.90
C GLY A 525 -17.77 21.64 0.01
N LYS A 526 -16.67 22.35 0.31
CA LYS A 526 -15.41 22.26 -0.45
C LYS A 526 -14.65 20.95 -0.19
N PHE A 527 -14.59 20.52 1.07
CA PHE A 527 -13.75 19.40 1.50
C PHE A 527 -14.55 18.14 1.77
N VAL A 528 -13.97 16.99 1.43
CA VAL A 528 -14.44 15.66 1.84
C VAL A 528 -13.27 14.95 2.50
N PHE A 529 -13.35 14.70 3.80
CA PHE A 529 -12.32 14.00 4.54
C PHE A 529 -12.56 12.49 4.48
N LEU A 530 -11.52 11.72 4.20
CA LEU A 530 -11.55 10.28 3.98
C LEU A 530 -10.40 9.59 4.74
N LYS A 531 -10.58 8.32 5.09
CA LYS A 531 -9.43 7.48 5.46
C LYS A 531 -8.51 7.32 4.23
N PRO A 532 -7.20 7.11 4.41
CA PRO A 532 -6.29 6.88 3.28
C PRO A 532 -6.76 5.77 2.32
N GLN A 533 -7.24 4.63 2.82
CA GLN A 533 -7.77 3.52 2.03
C GLN A 533 -9.03 3.89 1.23
N ASP A 534 -9.90 4.74 1.78
CA ASP A 534 -11.12 5.21 1.12
C ASP A 534 -10.75 6.19 0.00
N GLN A 535 -9.73 7.02 0.21
CA GLN A 535 -9.18 7.88 -0.83
C GLN A 535 -8.60 7.07 -1.99
N ILE A 536 -7.84 6.01 -1.69
CA ILE A 536 -7.32 5.07 -2.69
C ILE A 536 -8.44 4.34 -3.42
N ALA A 537 -9.47 3.87 -2.71
CA ALA A 537 -10.64 3.23 -3.30
C ALA A 537 -11.40 4.18 -4.23
N THR A 538 -11.54 5.45 -3.82
CA THR A 538 -12.17 6.51 -4.62
C THR A 538 -11.38 6.82 -5.89
N LEU A 539 -10.05 6.89 -5.81
CA LEU A 539 -9.18 7.03 -6.99
C LEU A 539 -9.32 5.85 -7.95
N ARG A 540 -9.39 4.62 -7.42
CA ARG A 540 -9.62 3.42 -8.23
C ARG A 540 -10.99 3.46 -8.92
N GLN A 541 -12.03 3.92 -8.23
CA GLN A 541 -13.39 4.00 -8.78
C GLN A 541 -13.47 4.94 -10.00
N LEU A 542 -12.65 5.99 -10.06
CA LEU A 542 -12.58 6.88 -11.24
C LEU A 542 -12.14 6.16 -12.52
N ASN A 543 -11.49 5.01 -12.41
CA ASN A 543 -11.10 4.15 -13.53
C ASN A 543 -11.93 2.86 -13.58
N THR A 544 -13.23 2.95 -13.25
CA THR A 544 -14.20 1.86 -13.35
C THR A 544 -15.50 2.37 -13.97
N ASP A 545 -16.29 1.48 -14.58
CA ASP A 545 -17.57 1.80 -15.24
C ASP A 545 -17.45 2.93 -16.28
N ILE A 546 -16.32 2.97 -17.01
CA ILE A 546 -16.05 4.04 -17.97
C ILE A 546 -17.00 3.94 -19.16
N ARG A 547 -17.71 5.05 -19.43
CA ARG A 547 -18.49 5.26 -20.66
C ARG A 547 -17.91 6.35 -21.57
N GLY A 548 -17.06 7.21 -21.03
CA GLY A 548 -16.33 8.19 -21.80
C GLY A 548 -15.35 8.96 -20.93
N ILE A 549 -14.13 9.16 -21.43
CA ILE A 549 -13.11 9.97 -20.77
C ILE A 549 -12.41 10.86 -21.79
N SER A 550 -11.90 11.99 -21.32
CA SER A 550 -11.08 12.89 -22.13
C SER A 550 -10.11 13.64 -21.22
N PHE A 551 -8.82 13.55 -21.52
CA PHE A 551 -7.76 14.24 -20.79
C PHE A 551 -6.64 14.65 -21.74
N ASP A 552 -5.98 15.75 -21.39
CA ASP A 552 -4.72 16.13 -22.00
C ASP A 552 -3.61 15.27 -21.38
N ALA A 553 -2.64 14.85 -22.20
CA ALA A 553 -1.54 14.01 -21.75
C ALA A 553 -0.41 14.89 -21.20
N ASP A 554 -0.68 15.51 -20.04
CA ASP A 554 0.03 16.67 -19.49
C ASP A 554 0.65 16.44 -18.10
N ASP A 555 0.70 15.19 -17.66
CA ASP A 555 1.13 14.70 -16.34
C ASP A 555 0.24 15.16 -15.18
N SER A 556 -0.99 15.61 -15.45
CA SER A 556 -1.98 15.92 -14.43
C SER A 556 -2.50 14.67 -13.72
N ASN A 557 -3.11 14.86 -12.53
CA ASN A 557 -3.82 13.77 -11.85
C ASN A 557 -4.94 13.17 -12.72
N LYS A 558 -5.49 13.95 -13.66
CA LYS A 558 -6.52 13.48 -14.60
C LYS A 558 -6.00 12.35 -15.46
N GLU A 559 -4.85 12.55 -16.09
CA GLU A 559 -4.20 11.54 -16.92
C GLU A 559 -3.71 10.38 -16.06
N ARG A 560 -2.98 10.68 -14.98
CA ARG A 560 -2.26 9.67 -14.19
C ARG A 560 -3.16 8.69 -13.45
N THR A 561 -4.43 9.03 -13.24
CA THR A 561 -5.44 8.12 -12.69
C THR A 561 -5.65 6.87 -13.57
N TYR A 562 -5.42 7.00 -14.88
CA TYR A 562 -5.60 5.93 -15.86
C TYR A 562 -4.31 5.18 -16.19
N PHE A 563 -3.19 5.50 -15.54
CA PHE A 563 -1.97 4.75 -15.77
C PHE A 563 -2.07 3.30 -15.30
N TYR A 564 -1.46 2.44 -16.09
CA TYR A 564 -1.14 1.08 -15.70
C TYR A 564 0.36 0.90 -15.49
N GLU A 565 1.15 1.52 -16.36
CA GLU A 565 2.61 1.45 -16.34
C GLU A 565 3.20 2.64 -17.09
N ASP A 566 4.21 3.29 -16.51
CA ASP A 566 5.03 4.31 -17.17
C ASP A 566 6.49 3.84 -17.19
N ASN A 567 6.97 3.40 -18.35
CA ASN A 567 8.33 2.94 -18.54
C ASN A 567 9.21 4.06 -19.12
N PHE A 568 9.40 5.10 -18.29
CA PHE A 568 10.27 6.25 -18.57
C PHE A 568 9.79 7.14 -19.73
N SER A 569 8.48 7.33 -19.88
CA SER A 569 7.97 8.45 -20.69
C SER A 569 8.42 9.79 -20.09
N SER A 570 8.37 10.84 -20.90
CA SER A 570 8.82 12.18 -20.55
C SER A 570 7.79 13.23 -20.98
N MET A 571 7.92 14.43 -20.43
CA MET A 571 7.11 15.58 -20.83
C MET A 571 7.93 16.51 -21.73
N ASP A 572 7.40 16.85 -22.89
CA ASP A 572 7.93 17.90 -23.75
C ASP A 572 6.82 18.92 -24.04
N ASN A 573 7.08 20.21 -23.86
CA ASN A 573 6.15 21.31 -24.18
C ASN A 573 4.65 21.06 -23.87
N GLY A 574 4.33 20.43 -22.73
CA GLY A 574 2.95 20.16 -22.29
C GLY A 574 2.27 18.93 -22.90
N HIS A 575 3.03 18.02 -23.51
CA HIS A 575 2.55 16.74 -24.01
C HIS A 575 3.48 15.59 -23.60
N ARG A 576 2.97 14.36 -23.57
CA ARG A 576 3.74 13.17 -23.21
C ARG A 576 4.45 12.61 -24.42
N PHE A 577 5.73 12.28 -24.27
CA PHE A 577 6.50 11.61 -25.30
C PHE A 577 7.31 10.43 -24.75
N ALA A 578 7.66 9.52 -25.65
CA ALA A 578 8.63 8.46 -25.39
C ALA A 578 9.55 8.31 -26.60
N ASP A 579 10.75 7.78 -26.38
CA ASP A 579 11.77 7.55 -27.40
C ASP A 579 12.55 6.26 -27.07
N GLY A 580 13.08 5.60 -28.08
CA GLY A 580 13.87 4.39 -27.91
C GLY A 580 13.03 3.23 -27.35
N THR A 581 13.39 2.74 -26.17
CA THR A 581 12.64 1.65 -25.50
C THR A 581 11.61 2.16 -24.50
N ALA A 582 11.52 3.47 -24.31
CA ALA A 582 10.52 4.06 -23.41
C ALA A 582 9.11 3.84 -23.98
N ASN A 583 8.16 3.64 -23.07
CA ASN A 583 6.75 3.48 -23.42
C ASN A 583 5.89 3.77 -22.19
N TRP A 584 4.60 3.94 -22.39
CA TRP A 584 3.63 3.98 -21.30
C TRP A 584 2.34 3.26 -21.69
N ILE A 585 1.57 2.88 -20.68
CA ILE A 585 0.34 2.11 -20.80
C ILE A 585 -0.75 2.77 -19.96
N TYR A 586 -1.88 3.07 -20.61
CA TYR A 586 -3.13 3.35 -19.91
C TYR A 586 -3.95 2.07 -19.74
N LYS A 587 -4.71 1.98 -18.64
CA LYS A 587 -5.75 0.97 -18.44
C LYS A 587 -7.09 1.69 -18.31
N PHE A 588 -8.09 1.22 -19.05
CA PHE A 588 -9.47 1.68 -18.95
C PHE A 588 -10.37 0.49 -18.61
N ASP A 589 -11.17 0.62 -17.57
CA ASP A 589 -12.17 -0.36 -17.19
C ASP A 589 -13.56 0.15 -17.57
N LEU A 590 -14.06 -0.28 -18.73
CA LEU A 590 -15.31 0.21 -19.30
C LEU A 590 -16.50 -0.48 -18.63
N ALA A 591 -17.68 0.14 -18.72
CA ALA A 591 -18.92 -0.45 -18.22
C ALA A 591 -19.21 -1.83 -18.86
N ASP A 592 -19.70 -2.78 -18.06
CA ASP A 592 -19.87 -4.19 -18.47
C ASP A 592 -20.77 -4.38 -19.71
N ASP A 593 -21.71 -3.46 -19.94
CA ASP A 593 -22.65 -3.46 -21.06
C ASP A 593 -22.09 -2.83 -22.35
N VAL A 594 -20.91 -2.22 -22.30
CA VAL A 594 -20.29 -1.54 -23.43
C VAL A 594 -19.73 -2.55 -24.43
N ASN A 595 -20.21 -2.46 -25.66
CA ASN A 595 -19.76 -3.32 -26.78
C ASN A 595 -19.17 -2.51 -27.94
N HIS A 596 -19.26 -1.19 -27.86
CA HIS A 596 -18.72 -0.26 -28.82
C HIS A 596 -17.91 0.82 -28.09
N ALA A 597 -16.72 1.12 -28.58
CA ALA A 597 -15.98 2.30 -28.13
C ALA A 597 -14.97 2.76 -29.18
N SER A 598 -14.65 4.05 -29.19
CA SER A 598 -13.60 4.64 -30.02
C SER A 598 -12.55 5.31 -29.15
N LEU A 599 -11.28 5.11 -29.50
CA LEU A 599 -10.13 5.82 -28.95
C LEU A 599 -9.67 6.87 -29.96
N THR A 600 -9.80 8.14 -29.64
CA THR A 600 -9.30 9.28 -30.43
C THR A 600 -8.07 9.87 -29.76
N MET A 601 -7.00 10.04 -30.54
CA MET A 601 -5.69 10.48 -30.08
C MET A 601 -5.26 11.71 -30.87
N ASP A 602 -4.96 12.80 -30.17
CA ASP A 602 -4.21 13.92 -30.73
C ASP A 602 -2.72 13.64 -30.53
N ILE A 603 -2.06 13.19 -31.60
CA ILE A 603 -0.76 12.52 -31.55
C ILE A 603 0.14 12.94 -32.72
N GLY A 604 1.46 12.90 -32.53
CA GLY A 604 2.46 13.04 -33.59
C GLY A 604 3.68 12.15 -33.35
N GLY A 605 4.70 12.30 -34.18
CA GLY A 605 5.97 11.54 -34.10
C GLY A 605 5.92 10.19 -34.82
N ASP A 606 6.93 9.34 -34.58
CA ASP A 606 6.95 7.94 -35.02
C ASP A 606 6.35 7.07 -33.91
N TYR A 607 5.06 6.78 -34.01
CA TYR A 607 4.32 6.09 -32.95
C TYR A 607 3.84 4.70 -33.36
N VAL A 608 3.84 3.81 -32.38
CA VAL A 608 3.10 2.56 -32.38
C VAL A 608 2.13 2.60 -31.21
N VAL A 609 0.84 2.43 -31.51
CA VAL A 609 -0.22 2.26 -30.51
C VAL A 609 -0.70 0.81 -30.57
N GLU A 610 -0.60 0.12 -29.44
CA GLU A 610 -1.07 -1.26 -29.29
C GLU A 610 -2.14 -1.35 -28.21
N ILE A 611 -3.09 -2.25 -28.40
CA ILE A 611 -4.17 -2.49 -27.46
C ILE A 611 -4.19 -3.95 -27.01
N SER A 612 -4.43 -4.17 -25.73
CA SER A 612 -4.56 -5.49 -25.12
C SER A 612 -5.83 -5.62 -24.29
N LYS A 613 -6.34 -6.85 -24.17
CA LYS A 613 -7.44 -7.23 -23.25
C LYS A 613 -6.94 -7.60 -21.86
N ASP A 614 -5.66 -7.99 -21.76
CA ASP A 614 -5.07 -8.62 -20.57
C ASP A 614 -3.74 -8.00 -20.15
N GLY A 615 -3.28 -6.96 -20.86
CA GLY A 615 -2.02 -6.26 -20.60
C GLY A 615 -0.77 -7.02 -21.08
N THR A 616 -0.93 -8.18 -21.71
CA THR A 616 0.18 -9.06 -22.13
C THR A 616 0.14 -9.43 -23.61
N ASN A 617 -1.05 -9.63 -24.17
CA ASN A 617 -1.28 -9.94 -25.57
C ASN A 617 -1.68 -8.67 -26.34
N TRP A 618 -0.75 -8.13 -27.11
CA TRP A 618 -0.88 -6.83 -27.77
C TRP A 618 -1.28 -6.99 -29.24
N GLY A 619 -2.21 -6.16 -29.69
CA GLY A 619 -2.59 -6.02 -31.11
C GLY A 619 -2.40 -4.57 -31.57
N SER A 620 -1.91 -4.39 -32.79
CA SER A 620 -1.72 -3.06 -33.38
C SER A 620 -3.05 -2.34 -33.59
N ALA A 621 -3.14 -1.10 -33.15
CA ALA A 621 -4.32 -0.24 -33.27
C ALA A 621 -4.08 0.97 -34.16
N ALA A 622 -2.91 1.59 -34.05
CA ALA A 622 -2.47 2.70 -34.90
C ALA A 622 -0.95 2.70 -35.04
N HIS A 623 -0.45 3.25 -36.15
CA HIS A 623 0.98 3.28 -36.47
C HIS A 623 1.30 4.44 -37.43
N ALA A 624 2.35 5.20 -37.13
CA ALA A 624 2.97 6.14 -38.05
C ALA A 624 4.30 5.59 -38.56
N ASN A 625 4.56 5.61 -39.88
CA ASN A 625 5.86 5.20 -40.42
C ASN A 625 6.76 6.44 -40.56
N GLY A 626 7.58 6.73 -39.55
CA GLY A 626 8.43 7.92 -39.48
C GLY A 626 7.71 9.16 -38.92
N GLY A 627 8.48 10.21 -38.61
CA GLY A 627 8.02 11.41 -37.91
C GLY A 627 6.89 12.19 -38.57
N LEU A 628 5.65 11.82 -38.26
CA LEU A 628 4.46 12.57 -38.63
C LEU A 628 4.35 13.83 -37.78
N GLY A 629 3.90 14.92 -38.39
CA GLY A 629 3.43 16.08 -37.62
C GLY A 629 2.19 15.72 -36.79
N ARG A 630 1.87 16.56 -35.81
CA ARG A 630 0.66 16.42 -34.98
C ARG A 630 -0.59 16.23 -35.86
N THR A 631 -1.35 15.18 -35.58
CA THR A 631 -2.55 14.74 -36.28
C THR A 631 -3.58 14.21 -35.29
N ILE A 632 -4.82 13.99 -35.76
CA ILE A 632 -5.81 13.21 -35.03
C ILE A 632 -5.85 11.81 -35.64
N ASP A 633 -5.66 10.80 -34.80
CA ASP A 633 -5.82 9.39 -35.15
C ASP A 633 -6.99 8.80 -34.34
N SER A 634 -7.66 7.78 -34.85
CA SER A 634 -8.79 7.14 -34.17
C SER A 634 -8.85 5.65 -34.43
N SER A 635 -9.05 4.87 -33.37
CA SER A 635 -9.13 3.42 -33.40
C SER A 635 -10.43 2.94 -32.76
N LEU A 636 -11.17 2.04 -33.44
CA LEU A 636 -12.34 1.38 -32.87
C LEU A 636 -11.91 0.25 -31.93
N LEU A 637 -12.48 0.19 -30.73
CA LEU A 637 -12.12 -0.75 -29.67
C LEU A 637 -12.97 -2.03 -29.69
N ASP A 638 -14.01 -2.11 -30.53
CA ASP A 638 -15.02 -3.16 -30.52
C ASP A 638 -14.44 -4.58 -30.58
N GLY A 639 -13.44 -4.81 -31.42
CA GLY A 639 -12.74 -6.11 -31.50
C GLY A 639 -12.00 -6.49 -30.21
N TRP A 640 -11.56 -5.50 -29.44
CA TRP A 640 -10.95 -5.65 -28.12
C TRP A 640 -11.99 -5.80 -26.99
N LEU A 641 -13.23 -5.34 -27.20
CA LEU A 641 -14.35 -5.53 -26.28
C LEU A 641 -15.09 -6.85 -26.50
N PHE A 642 -14.99 -7.43 -27.70
CA PHE A 642 -15.55 -8.73 -28.02
C PHE A 642 -14.86 -9.87 -27.26
N ASN A 643 -15.62 -10.79 -26.67
CA ASN A 643 -15.10 -11.86 -25.78
C ASN A 643 -14.17 -11.36 -24.67
N ASN A 644 -14.38 -10.12 -24.22
CA ASN A 644 -13.67 -9.52 -23.10
C ASN A 644 -14.69 -9.25 -21.97
N PRO A 645 -14.93 -10.21 -21.06
CA PRO A 645 -15.99 -10.08 -20.07
C PRO A 645 -15.73 -8.98 -19.04
N THR A 646 -14.48 -8.59 -18.79
CA THR A 646 -14.16 -7.50 -17.85
C THR A 646 -14.26 -6.13 -18.52
N LYS A 647 -14.39 -6.07 -19.85
CA LYS A 647 -14.37 -4.82 -20.64
C LYS A 647 -13.16 -3.91 -20.38
N THR A 648 -12.13 -4.46 -19.76
CA THR A 648 -10.87 -3.77 -19.52
C THR A 648 -10.04 -3.76 -20.79
N VAL A 649 -9.49 -2.60 -21.15
CA VAL A 649 -8.52 -2.46 -22.25
C VAL A 649 -7.28 -1.73 -21.77
N TYR A 650 -6.13 -2.17 -22.30
CA TYR A 650 -4.84 -1.55 -22.07
C TYR A 650 -4.38 -0.91 -23.37
N VAL A 651 -3.91 0.33 -23.32
CA VAL A 651 -3.45 1.09 -24.50
C VAL A 651 -2.00 1.48 -24.29
N LYS A 652 -1.10 0.92 -25.08
CA LYS A 652 0.35 1.15 -25.00
C LYS A 652 0.81 2.05 -26.13
N PHE A 653 1.64 3.02 -25.79
CA PHE A 653 2.30 3.93 -26.73
C PHE A 653 3.80 3.68 -26.68
N SER A 654 4.39 3.37 -27.83
CA SER A 654 5.83 3.14 -27.97
C SER A 654 6.37 3.77 -29.25
N ASP A 655 7.68 3.95 -29.27
CA ASP A 655 8.42 4.41 -30.45
C ASP A 655 8.37 3.36 -31.58
N GLY A 656 7.99 3.79 -32.79
CA GLY A 656 8.01 2.95 -33.98
C GLY A 656 9.40 2.71 -34.56
N SER A 657 10.32 3.64 -34.33
CA SER A 657 11.72 3.56 -34.78
C SER A 657 12.69 3.94 -33.64
N PRO A 658 12.98 3.01 -32.70
CA PRO A 658 13.76 3.24 -31.46
C PRO A 658 15.18 3.84 -31.57
N GLN A 659 15.65 4.19 -32.75
CA GLN A 659 17.00 4.68 -33.03
C GLN A 659 17.00 6.06 -33.72
N ASP A 660 15.84 6.63 -34.04
CA ASP A 660 15.76 7.89 -34.80
C ASP A 660 15.61 9.15 -33.92
N GLY A 661 15.36 8.96 -32.61
CA GLY A 661 15.20 10.04 -31.64
C GLY A 661 13.82 10.70 -31.68
N ASN A 662 12.82 10.03 -32.26
CA ASN A 662 11.52 10.62 -32.57
C ASN A 662 10.39 9.59 -32.36
N GLY A 663 10.00 9.33 -31.12
CA GLY A 663 8.86 8.46 -30.81
C GLY A 663 7.50 9.17 -30.70
N PRO A 664 6.48 8.57 -30.05
CA PRO A 664 5.14 9.12 -29.94
C PRO A 664 5.12 10.42 -29.16
N SER A 665 4.34 11.40 -29.63
CA SER A 665 4.03 12.65 -28.93
C SER A 665 2.52 12.78 -28.75
N LEU A 666 1.99 12.36 -27.60
CA LEU A 666 0.56 12.38 -27.29
C LEU A 666 0.19 13.67 -26.57
N TYR A 667 -0.72 14.45 -27.16
CA TYR A 667 -1.22 15.72 -26.61
C TYR A 667 -2.54 15.53 -25.85
N ARG A 668 -3.43 14.69 -26.38
CA ARG A 668 -4.75 14.46 -25.80
C ARG A 668 -5.26 13.07 -26.18
N LEU A 669 -5.98 12.45 -25.26
CA LEU A 669 -6.67 11.18 -25.48
C LEU A 669 -8.15 11.33 -25.10
N THR A 670 -9.01 10.80 -25.97
CA THR A 670 -10.45 10.69 -25.71
C THR A 670 -10.89 9.27 -25.99
N LEU A 671 -11.58 8.66 -25.03
CA LEU A 671 -12.26 7.39 -25.21
C LEU A 671 -13.76 7.68 -25.11
N SER A 672 -14.52 7.23 -26.10
CA SER A 672 -15.97 7.43 -26.16
C SER A 672 -16.65 6.09 -26.41
N THR A 673 -17.75 5.81 -25.72
CA THR A 673 -18.65 4.70 -26.05
C THR A 673 -19.81 5.13 -26.94
N GLU A 674 -19.93 6.44 -27.18
CA GLU A 674 -20.93 7.03 -28.06
C GLU A 674 -20.48 7.01 -29.53
N ILE A 675 -21.45 6.79 -30.43
CA ILE A 675 -21.28 6.79 -31.88
C ILE A 675 -21.71 8.15 -32.44
N SER A 676 -20.86 8.82 -33.22
CA SER A 676 -21.26 10.04 -33.94
C SER A 676 -21.50 9.80 -35.43
N GLN A 677 -20.71 8.92 -36.03
CA GLN A 677 -20.85 8.48 -37.41
C GLN A 677 -20.53 7.00 -37.48
N ALA A 678 -21.17 6.27 -38.40
CA ALA A 678 -20.78 4.91 -38.78
C ALA A 678 -20.76 4.81 -40.30
N ASP A 679 -19.80 4.06 -40.85
CA ASP A 679 -19.65 3.82 -42.28
C ASP A 679 -19.28 2.35 -42.46
N LEU A 680 -20.27 1.51 -42.81
CA LEU A 680 -20.21 0.07 -42.65
C LEU A 680 -20.44 -0.64 -43.99
N LEU A 681 -19.38 -1.18 -44.59
CA LEU A 681 -19.54 -2.15 -45.68
C LEU A 681 -20.23 -3.41 -45.15
N THR A 682 -21.21 -3.94 -45.86
CA THR A 682 -22.01 -5.08 -45.36
C THR A 682 -21.98 -6.23 -46.37
N PRO A 683 -21.50 -7.45 -46.00
CA PRO A 683 -20.95 -7.80 -44.70
C PRO A 683 -19.48 -7.37 -44.56
N SER A 684 -19.07 -7.00 -43.35
CA SER A 684 -17.67 -6.77 -42.97
C SER A 684 -17.43 -7.23 -41.52
N PHE A 685 -16.21 -7.09 -41.01
CA PHE A 685 -15.98 -7.26 -39.58
C PHE A 685 -16.62 -6.11 -38.79
N GLU A 686 -16.56 -4.89 -39.33
CA GLU A 686 -17.07 -3.67 -38.71
C GLU A 686 -18.58 -3.72 -38.53
N ASP A 687 -19.33 -4.10 -39.57
CA ASP A 687 -20.80 -4.12 -39.48
C ASP A 687 -21.33 -5.20 -38.50
N ASN A 688 -20.60 -6.31 -38.33
CA ASN A 688 -20.94 -7.34 -37.34
C ASN A 688 -20.91 -6.80 -35.90
N GLN A 689 -20.13 -5.77 -35.61
CA GLN A 689 -20.04 -5.19 -34.25
C GLN A 689 -21.35 -4.49 -33.84
N PHE A 690 -22.12 -4.01 -34.82
CA PHE A 690 -23.37 -3.28 -34.58
C PHE A 690 -24.60 -4.19 -34.60
N LEU A 691 -24.48 -5.47 -34.97
CA LEU A 691 -25.61 -6.40 -35.06
C LEU A 691 -26.04 -6.92 -33.68
N VAL A 692 -27.31 -6.70 -33.34
CA VAL A 692 -27.93 -7.23 -32.11
C VAL A 692 -28.85 -8.42 -32.36
N GLN A 693 -29.28 -8.62 -33.62
CA GLN A 693 -30.03 -9.80 -34.05
C GLN A 693 -29.78 -10.04 -35.53
N ASN A 694 -29.51 -11.28 -35.93
CA ASN A 694 -29.41 -11.64 -37.35
C ASN A 694 -29.94 -13.06 -37.57
N THR A 695 -31.05 -13.16 -38.30
CA THR A 695 -31.66 -14.41 -38.77
C THR A 695 -31.62 -14.54 -40.30
N GLY A 696 -31.02 -13.54 -40.98
CA GLY A 696 -30.76 -13.55 -42.41
C GLY A 696 -29.54 -14.39 -42.80
N SER A 697 -29.07 -14.20 -44.03
CA SER A 697 -27.90 -14.85 -44.61
C SER A 697 -26.96 -13.82 -45.25
N ILE A 698 -25.75 -14.24 -45.57
CA ILE A 698 -24.85 -13.49 -46.44
C ILE A 698 -24.95 -14.12 -47.83
N ASP A 699 -25.18 -13.29 -48.85
CA ASP A 699 -25.14 -13.72 -50.25
C ASP A 699 -24.08 -12.89 -51.01
N GLY A 700 -22.98 -13.54 -51.36
CA GLY A 700 -21.84 -12.88 -52.00
C GLY A 700 -21.28 -11.72 -51.16
N ASN A 701 -21.50 -10.49 -51.64
CA ASN A 701 -20.97 -9.25 -51.07
C ASN A 701 -22.04 -8.39 -50.38
N HIS A 702 -23.16 -8.98 -49.95
CA HIS A 702 -24.22 -8.26 -49.24
C HIS A 702 -24.89 -9.12 -48.17
N ARG A 703 -25.55 -8.46 -47.22
CA ARG A 703 -26.45 -9.12 -46.28
C ARG A 703 -27.83 -9.23 -46.89
N TYR A 704 -28.42 -10.41 -46.74
CA TYR A 704 -29.70 -10.77 -47.33
C TYR A 704 -30.66 -11.30 -46.27
N ALA A 705 -31.90 -10.86 -46.29
CA ALA A 705 -32.97 -11.47 -45.49
C ALA A 705 -34.18 -11.74 -46.39
N ASP A 706 -34.89 -12.84 -46.18
CA ASP A 706 -36.04 -13.27 -46.99
C ASP A 706 -37.09 -13.93 -46.10
N GLY A 707 -38.35 -13.83 -46.49
CA GLY A 707 -39.46 -14.35 -45.72
C GLY A 707 -39.57 -13.67 -44.35
N ASN A 708 -39.52 -14.46 -43.28
CA ASN A 708 -39.60 -13.95 -41.90
C ASN A 708 -38.22 -13.65 -41.27
N ARG A 709 -37.15 -13.70 -42.07
CA ARG A 709 -35.79 -13.42 -41.59
C ARG A 709 -35.55 -11.92 -41.53
N THR A 710 -34.68 -11.51 -40.62
CA THR A 710 -34.31 -10.12 -40.39
C THR A 710 -32.86 -10.00 -39.95
N PHE A 711 -32.31 -8.79 -40.06
CA PHE A 711 -31.11 -8.40 -39.32
C PHE A 711 -31.30 -7.00 -38.72
N VAL A 712 -30.76 -6.80 -37.52
CA VAL A 712 -30.99 -5.63 -36.68
C VAL A 712 -29.66 -5.08 -36.21
N TYR A 713 -29.41 -3.82 -36.55
CA TYR A 713 -28.29 -3.03 -36.04
C TYR A 713 -28.73 -2.21 -34.82
N LYS A 714 -27.82 -1.93 -33.90
CA LYS A 714 -27.99 -0.99 -32.77
C LYS A 714 -26.88 0.06 -32.83
N PHE A 715 -27.27 1.33 -32.71
CA PHE A 715 -26.37 2.47 -32.60
C PHE A 715 -26.69 3.26 -31.33
N ASP A 716 -25.72 3.41 -30.43
CA ASP A 716 -25.80 4.31 -29.28
C ASP A 716 -25.18 5.65 -29.68
N LEU A 717 -26.01 6.57 -30.19
CA LEU A 717 -25.51 7.85 -30.70
C LEU A 717 -25.09 8.80 -29.59
N ALA A 718 -24.20 9.74 -29.88
CA ALA A 718 -23.79 10.77 -28.93
C ALA A 718 -24.98 11.63 -28.44
N ASP A 719 -25.00 11.97 -27.15
CA ASP A 719 -26.10 12.71 -26.51
C ASP A 719 -26.40 14.06 -27.17
N SER A 720 -25.34 14.68 -27.73
CA SER A 720 -25.41 15.95 -28.45
C SER A 720 -26.10 15.88 -29.82
N ILE A 721 -26.34 14.68 -30.35
CA ILE A 721 -26.89 14.48 -31.70
C ILE A 721 -28.39 14.74 -31.69
N ALA A 722 -28.77 15.85 -32.32
CA ALA A 722 -30.16 16.25 -32.52
C ALA A 722 -30.73 15.77 -33.86
N SER A 723 -29.87 15.49 -34.84
CA SER A 723 -30.21 15.09 -36.21
C SER A 723 -29.24 14.01 -36.66
N ALA A 724 -29.73 13.02 -37.40
CA ALA A 724 -28.87 12.02 -38.03
C ALA A 724 -29.54 11.46 -39.28
N THR A 725 -28.75 11.01 -40.25
CA THR A 725 -29.21 10.40 -41.48
C THR A 725 -28.67 8.98 -41.59
N LEU A 726 -29.56 8.01 -41.78
CA LEU A 726 -29.22 6.65 -42.17
C LEU A 726 -29.21 6.57 -43.70
N THR A 727 -28.08 6.26 -44.30
CA THR A 727 -27.93 6.05 -45.76
C THR A 727 -27.57 4.60 -46.02
N MET A 728 -28.28 3.97 -46.96
CA MET A 728 -28.26 2.53 -47.22
C MET A 728 -28.00 2.31 -48.71
N ASP A 729 -26.92 1.62 -49.05
CA ASP A 729 -26.75 1.01 -50.36
C ASP A 729 -27.45 -0.35 -50.35
N ILE A 730 -28.63 -0.40 -50.92
CA ILE A 730 -29.60 -1.50 -50.74
C ILE A 730 -30.29 -1.87 -52.06
N ALA A 731 -30.65 -3.14 -52.21
CA ALA A 731 -31.48 -3.65 -53.31
C ALA A 731 -32.60 -4.55 -52.76
N GLY A 732 -33.50 -4.99 -53.65
CA GLY A 732 -34.57 -5.93 -53.32
C GLY A 732 -35.87 -5.29 -52.84
N ASP A 733 -36.74 -6.13 -52.29
CA ASP A 733 -38.02 -5.79 -51.67
C ASP A 733 -37.82 -5.71 -50.15
N TYR A 734 -37.81 -4.50 -49.60
CA TYR A 734 -37.38 -4.28 -48.22
C TYR A 734 -38.31 -3.39 -47.44
N VAL A 735 -38.33 -3.64 -46.13
CA VAL A 735 -38.85 -2.73 -45.12
C VAL A 735 -37.73 -2.51 -44.10
N VAL A 736 -37.35 -1.25 -43.94
CA VAL A 736 -36.43 -0.78 -42.91
C VAL A 736 -37.23 -0.10 -41.81
N GLU A 737 -37.10 -0.61 -40.60
CA GLU A 737 -37.80 -0.10 -39.42
C GLU A 737 -36.80 0.38 -38.37
N ILE A 738 -37.16 1.44 -37.66
CA ILE A 738 -36.37 2.08 -36.63
C ILE A 738 -37.09 1.99 -35.29
N SER A 739 -36.35 1.69 -34.22
CA SER A 739 -36.86 1.65 -32.84
C SER A 739 -35.92 2.37 -31.87
N LYS A 740 -36.48 2.93 -30.79
CA LYS A 740 -35.71 3.53 -29.68
C LYS A 740 -35.39 2.52 -28.58
N ASP A 741 -36.16 1.44 -28.51
CA ASP A 741 -36.16 0.48 -27.40
C ASP A 741 -36.02 -0.98 -27.87
N GLY A 742 -35.86 -1.20 -29.18
CA GLY A 742 -35.74 -2.53 -29.79
C GLY A 742 -37.06 -3.31 -29.86
N THR A 743 -38.18 -2.73 -29.43
CA THR A 743 -39.49 -3.40 -29.35
C THR A 743 -40.60 -2.66 -30.12
N ASN A 744 -40.60 -1.33 -30.10
CA ASN A 744 -41.56 -0.47 -30.78
C ASN A 744 -40.95 0.07 -32.08
N TRP A 745 -41.42 -0.45 -33.21
CA TRP A 745 -40.84 -0.21 -34.54
C TRP A 745 -41.68 0.79 -35.36
N GLY A 746 -41.01 1.71 -36.05
CA GLY A 746 -41.61 2.60 -37.03
C GLY A 746 -40.89 2.49 -38.38
N SER A 747 -41.63 2.48 -39.48
CA SER A 747 -41.03 2.39 -40.83
C SER A 747 -40.25 3.66 -41.18
N ALA A 748 -39.02 3.48 -41.66
CA ALA A 748 -38.14 4.56 -42.13
C ALA A 748 -37.97 4.54 -43.65
N ALA A 749 -37.86 3.35 -44.24
CA ALA A 749 -37.78 3.17 -45.69
C ALA A 749 -38.47 1.88 -46.12
N HIS A 750 -38.99 1.87 -47.35
CA HIS A 750 -39.55 0.66 -47.94
C HIS A 750 -39.47 0.70 -49.47
N ALA A 751 -39.36 -0.47 -50.07
CA ALA A 751 -39.39 -0.69 -51.51
C ALA A 751 -40.38 -1.79 -51.83
N ASN A 752 -41.31 -1.55 -52.76
CA ASN A 752 -42.30 -2.54 -53.17
C ASN A 752 -41.84 -3.27 -54.45
N GLY A 753 -41.47 -4.54 -54.32
CA GLY A 753 -40.95 -5.38 -55.41
C GLY A 753 -39.44 -5.24 -55.63
N GLY A 754 -38.83 -6.24 -56.27
CA GLY A 754 -37.37 -6.39 -56.39
C GLY A 754 -36.67 -5.24 -57.12
N LEU A 755 -36.33 -4.18 -56.39
CA LEU A 755 -35.59 -3.04 -56.90
C LEU A 755 -34.15 -3.43 -57.20
N GLY A 756 -33.59 -2.85 -58.27
CA GLY A 756 -32.15 -2.84 -58.47
C GLY A 756 -31.44 -2.07 -57.36
N ARG A 757 -30.14 -2.33 -57.19
CA ARG A 757 -29.28 -1.66 -56.20
C ARG A 757 -29.39 -0.14 -56.32
N THR A 758 -29.71 0.52 -55.21
CA THR A 758 -29.92 1.96 -55.09
C THR A 758 -29.34 2.47 -53.78
N ILE A 759 -29.16 3.78 -53.67
CA ILE A 759 -28.94 4.44 -52.39
C ILE A 759 -30.30 4.95 -51.89
N ASP A 760 -30.65 4.62 -50.67
CA ASP A 760 -31.81 5.17 -49.96
C ASP A 760 -31.36 5.83 -48.65
N SER A 761 -32.04 6.89 -48.23
CA SER A 761 -31.67 7.66 -47.03
C SER A 761 -32.89 7.99 -46.17
N SER A 762 -32.73 7.89 -44.85
CA SER A 762 -33.77 8.20 -43.87
C SER A 762 -33.26 9.13 -42.78
N LEU A 763 -33.96 10.24 -42.56
CA LEU A 763 -33.70 11.13 -41.42
C LEU A 763 -34.19 10.48 -40.13
N LEU A 764 -33.34 10.45 -39.11
CA LEU A 764 -33.60 9.81 -37.83
C LEU A 764 -34.14 10.76 -36.75
N ASP A 765 -34.26 12.05 -37.03
CA ASP A 765 -34.58 13.11 -36.06
C ASP A 765 -35.80 12.77 -35.19
N GLY A 766 -36.88 12.25 -35.79
CA GLY A 766 -38.09 11.85 -35.05
C GLY A 766 -37.85 10.71 -34.04
N TRP A 767 -36.85 9.88 -34.29
CA TRP A 767 -36.41 8.82 -33.39
C TRP A 767 -35.36 9.29 -32.36
N LEU A 768 -34.77 10.47 -32.54
CA LEU A 768 -33.83 11.09 -31.60
C LEU A 768 -34.50 12.05 -30.61
N VAL A 769 -35.67 12.59 -30.96
CA VAL A 769 -36.51 13.41 -30.06
C VAL A 769 -37.11 12.54 -28.95
N ASN A 770 -37.06 13.01 -27.70
CA ASN A 770 -37.52 12.28 -26.52
C ASN A 770 -36.88 10.89 -26.36
N ASN A 771 -35.65 10.74 -26.84
CA ASN A 771 -34.82 9.55 -26.71
C ASN A 771 -33.55 9.93 -25.92
N PRO A 772 -33.59 9.92 -24.58
CA PRO A 772 -32.49 10.42 -23.77
C PRO A 772 -31.23 9.56 -23.85
N THR A 773 -31.33 8.29 -24.25
CA THR A 773 -30.16 7.42 -24.44
C THR A 773 -29.56 7.53 -25.84
N LYS A 774 -30.25 8.23 -26.75
CA LYS A 774 -29.90 8.33 -28.19
C LYS A 774 -29.65 6.98 -28.88
N THR A 775 -30.15 5.89 -28.30
CA THR A 775 -30.06 4.56 -28.88
C THR A 775 -31.05 4.41 -30.03
N VAL A 776 -30.59 3.90 -31.16
CA VAL A 776 -31.40 3.63 -32.35
C VAL A 776 -31.14 2.21 -32.84
N TYR A 777 -32.21 1.44 -32.96
CA TYR A 777 -32.19 0.11 -33.59
C TYR A 777 -32.69 0.22 -35.02
N VAL A 778 -32.00 -0.43 -35.96
CA VAL A 778 -32.32 -0.44 -37.39
C VAL A 778 -32.55 -1.88 -37.85
N LYS A 779 -33.79 -2.23 -38.16
CA LYS A 779 -34.18 -3.58 -38.60
C LYS A 779 -34.47 -3.60 -40.08
N PHE A 780 -33.85 -4.55 -40.77
CA PHE A 780 -34.09 -4.84 -42.18
C PHE A 780 -34.88 -6.14 -42.30
N SER A 781 -35.96 -6.10 -43.08
CA SER A 781 -36.87 -7.23 -43.30
C SER A 781 -37.40 -7.24 -44.73
N ASP A 782 -37.88 -8.40 -45.17
CA ASP A 782 -38.50 -8.56 -46.48
C ASP A 782 -39.88 -7.87 -46.53
N GLY A 783 -40.09 -7.00 -47.52
CA GLY A 783 -41.36 -6.29 -47.71
C GLY A 783 -42.46 -7.17 -48.28
N SER A 784 -42.11 -8.26 -48.96
CA SER A 784 -43.06 -9.25 -49.47
C SER A 784 -42.54 -10.68 -49.23
N PRO A 785 -42.74 -11.25 -48.02
CA PRO A 785 -42.18 -12.53 -47.53
C PRO A 785 -42.38 -13.81 -48.38
N GLN A 786 -43.07 -13.72 -49.51
CA GLN A 786 -43.44 -14.84 -50.38
C GLN A 786 -42.77 -14.76 -51.77
N ASN A 787 -42.06 -13.67 -52.09
CA ASN A 787 -41.53 -13.45 -53.44
C ASN A 787 -40.06 -13.87 -53.63
N GLY A 788 -39.35 -14.18 -52.55
CA GLY A 788 -37.97 -14.64 -52.57
C GLY A 788 -36.94 -13.53 -52.89
N ASN A 789 -37.29 -12.26 -52.70
CA ASN A 789 -36.49 -11.10 -53.10
C ASN A 789 -36.37 -10.06 -51.97
N GLY A 790 -36.03 -10.46 -50.75
CA GLY A 790 -35.92 -9.51 -49.64
C GLY A 790 -34.71 -8.55 -49.70
N PRO A 791 -34.40 -7.78 -48.63
CA PRO A 791 -33.35 -6.76 -48.65
C PRO A 791 -31.96 -7.34 -48.93
N SER A 792 -31.24 -6.74 -49.88
CA SER A 792 -29.81 -6.93 -50.12
C SER A 792 -29.04 -5.67 -49.71
N LEU A 793 -28.47 -5.64 -48.50
CA LEU A 793 -27.71 -4.50 -47.97
C LEU A 793 -26.21 -4.65 -48.28
N TYR A 794 -25.64 -3.68 -48.98
CA TYR A 794 -24.22 -3.62 -49.38
C TYR A 794 -23.39 -2.63 -48.55
N HIS A 795 -24.02 -1.56 -48.07
CA HIS A 795 -23.37 -0.50 -47.30
C HIS A 795 -24.38 0.20 -46.40
N LEU A 796 -24.02 0.46 -45.15
CA LEU A 796 -24.81 1.24 -44.20
C LEU A 796 -23.98 2.39 -43.64
N ILE A 797 -24.44 3.62 -43.83
CA ILE A 797 -23.80 4.84 -43.32
C ILE A 797 -24.78 5.52 -42.37
N LEU A 798 -24.30 5.92 -41.20
CA LEU A 798 -25.01 6.76 -40.24
C LEU A 798 -24.22 8.05 -40.09
N SER A 799 -24.78 9.20 -40.46
CA SER A 799 -24.11 10.51 -40.35
C SER A 799 -24.94 11.49 -39.54
N SER A 800 -24.37 12.04 -38.47
CA SER A 800 -24.99 13.05 -37.60
C SER A 800 -24.81 14.48 -38.09
#